data_AF-A0A4U5U2Q4-F1
#
_entry.id   AF-A0A4U5U2Q4-F1
#
_cell.length_a   1.000
_cell.length_b   1.000
_cell.length_c   1.000
_cell.angle_alpha   90.00
_cell.angle_beta   90.00
_cell.angle_gamma   90.00
#
_symmetry.space_group_name_H-M   'P 1'
#
loop_
_entity.id
_entity.type
_entity.pdbx_description
1 polymer ?
#
loop_
_entity_poly.entity_id
_entity_poly.type
_entity_poly.pdbx_seq_one_letter_code
_entity_poly.pdbx_strand_id
1 'polypeptide(L)'
;MCVPLLGLWCFLSISTSSISYPKTLPCDVSEESNGTELKVNCTERNLKDVPNGIPRDTTNLTLTINHIPQLNSTSFRDLVNLTEIDMRCNCVPVKIGPKDRICSKSVTIEEHAFAGLKNLRALYLDGNQLDSIPKGLPSNLILLSLEVNNIFQISKENLSGIRNVEMLYLSQNCYYRNPCNSSYYIEEGAFSQLEKLTLLCLKSNNLSYIPHQLPTSLKELYLYNNNIEEVTDEDFKNLTNLEILDISGNCPRCYNAPFPCNPCPNNSPLKISKTAFKMLTKLKTLRMHSNSLTSVPSDWFANMRELRVLDLSSNFLAREMGVTAFPRFLGRLEELDLSFNYELQKYPKTLRLSCSFTSLKSLKILRLKGYVFQQLKPESIAPLKALPGLQVLDLGTNFIKMTNLSILMELKSFQIISLSDNKISSPSDGQDAVGFSGGEPFQWSPMSAAAPYQNKEVREIHYFRYDEYARSCKYKSKELGVITSFVKRECSQFGKTLDVSRNNIFFLHPSFLNLGELRCLNLSGNAMSQSLNGSEFTHLTNLQYLDFSSNRLDLLYSTAFQELSNLVILDISKNNYYFESEGLTHMLNFTHNLKKLKILMMNHNKISTSTNTELESDSLERLEFRDNRLDVMWRDGTSRYFNYFKKLFNLTVLDISENNLDNIPKPVFSGLPDKLSELYIKKNRLHSFYWGELQFIQSLRVLDLSGNSLTTVPRMLSNCTKSLEKLVLHHNQILKLTPDFLTDAYNLRYLDLSYNRLKNIDKSSFPDDVVGQMQMMLLHNNRFVCSCNTTWFVMWLNSTTVPIPRLATDVTCASPGAQRGKAVVSVDLQACQHSYLSIILYTLMTSLILSFLALSISSHLFLWDVWYIYHFCRAKLKGYRRLYSQSSVYDAFVMYDKDDPAVTEWVMKEMCFHLEERGDRLLTLCLEERDWIPGCPLIDNLSQSIHKSKRTVFILTDRYIQSGNFKTAFYMAHQRLMDEKNDVIVLIFLEKVPCNSKYLRLRKRLYKRSVLEWPTNPQAQPYFWFSLRSVLATESHKQYSNLFKETL
;
A
#
# COMPACT_ATOMS: atom_id res chain seq x y z
N MET A 1 -14.94 50.38 47.07
CA MET A 1 -13.57 49.88 47.33
C MET A 1 -13.55 48.42 46.88
N CYS A 2 -13.22 48.16 45.61
CA CYS A 2 -11.88 47.79 45.08
C CYS A 2 -11.58 46.29 45.35
N VAL A 3 -11.74 45.36 44.39
CA VAL A 3 -10.87 45.04 43.21
C VAL A 3 -9.45 44.65 43.68
N PRO A 4 -8.84 43.48 43.36
CA PRO A 4 -9.12 42.53 42.26
C PRO A 4 -9.14 41.02 42.65
N LEU A 5 -10.05 40.23 42.06
CA LEU A 5 -10.00 38.76 42.08
C LEU A 5 -10.81 38.19 40.89
N LEU A 6 -10.43 38.57 39.68
CA LEU A 6 -11.05 38.09 38.43
C LEU A 6 -10.00 38.10 37.33
N GLY A 7 -9.30 36.97 37.17
CA GLY A 7 -8.26 36.83 36.16
C GLY A 7 -7.48 35.52 36.26
N LEU A 8 -8.15 34.38 36.48
CA LEU A 8 -7.50 33.07 36.36
C LEU A 8 -8.45 31.88 36.13
N TRP A 9 -9.72 32.12 35.78
CA TRP A 9 -10.74 31.07 35.56
C TRP A 9 -11.42 31.15 34.18
N CYS A 10 -10.64 31.42 33.13
CA CYS A 10 -11.12 31.37 31.74
C CYS A 10 -10.08 30.78 30.78
N PHE A 11 -9.52 29.62 31.09
CA PHE A 11 -8.89 28.74 30.09
C PHE A 11 -9.04 27.27 30.51
N LEU A 12 -10.28 26.84 30.80
CA LEU A 12 -10.66 25.46 30.49
C LEU A 12 -11.03 25.48 29.02
N SER A 13 -10.03 25.23 28.16
CA SER A 13 -10.30 24.76 26.82
C SER A 13 -11.26 23.58 26.94
N ILE A 14 -12.42 23.72 26.29
CA ILE A 14 -13.30 22.59 25.98
C ILE A 14 -12.44 21.69 25.08
N SER A 15 -11.71 20.76 25.69
CA SER A 15 -11.20 19.60 24.99
C SER A 15 -12.44 18.84 24.53
N THR A 16 -12.78 18.97 23.26
CA THR A 16 -13.59 17.97 22.58
C THR A 16 -12.88 16.65 22.83
N SER A 17 -13.47 15.80 23.68
CA SER A 17 -12.98 14.45 23.91
C SER A 17 -13.11 13.70 22.60
N SER A 18 -12.05 13.67 21.80
CA SER A 18 -11.95 12.73 20.69
C SER A 18 -11.94 11.34 21.31
N ILE A 19 -13.03 10.61 21.12
CA ILE A 19 -13.18 9.25 21.63
C ILE A 19 -12.13 8.39 20.91
N SER A 20 -11.06 8.05 21.63
CA SER A 20 -9.96 7.23 21.12
C SER A 20 -10.39 5.77 21.09
N TYR A 21 -10.79 5.28 19.92
CA TYR A 21 -11.09 3.87 19.71
C TYR A 21 -9.81 3.01 19.67
N PRO A 22 -9.86 1.74 20.12
CA PRO A 22 -8.68 0.88 20.11
C PRO A 22 -8.23 0.62 18.67
N LYS A 23 -7.04 1.10 18.31
CA LYS A 23 -6.44 0.96 16.97
C LYS A 23 -6.11 -0.48 16.57
N THR A 24 -6.18 -1.40 17.53
CA THR A 24 -6.08 -2.85 17.31
C THR A 24 -7.36 -3.46 16.74
N LEU A 25 -8.48 -2.71 16.72
CA LEU A 25 -9.72 -3.18 16.13
C LEU A 25 -9.53 -3.41 14.62
N PRO A 26 -9.81 -4.62 14.08
CA PRO A 26 -9.62 -4.95 12.66
C PRO A 26 -10.73 -4.38 11.77
N CYS A 27 -11.26 -3.19 12.10
CA CYS A 27 -12.38 -2.55 11.42
C CYS A 27 -12.14 -1.05 11.33
N ASP A 28 -12.63 -0.43 10.26
CA ASP A 28 -12.60 1.03 10.14
C ASP A 28 -13.78 1.62 10.92
N VAL A 29 -13.52 2.63 11.74
CA VAL A 29 -14.53 3.34 12.52
C VAL A 29 -14.71 4.72 11.92
N SER A 30 -15.95 5.07 11.60
CA SER A 30 -16.31 6.39 11.07
C SER A 30 -17.52 6.94 11.81
N GLU A 31 -17.45 8.21 12.19
CA GLU A 31 -18.52 8.96 12.82
C GLU A 31 -19.11 9.93 11.80
N GLU A 32 -20.44 9.99 11.69
CA GLU A 32 -21.08 11.02 10.87
C GLU A 32 -21.02 12.39 11.55
N SER A 33 -21.02 13.47 10.75
CA SER A 33 -20.84 14.86 11.20
C SER A 33 -21.81 15.33 12.30
N ASN A 34 -22.91 14.61 12.53
CA ASN A 34 -23.90 14.91 13.55
C ASN A 34 -23.69 14.14 14.87
N GLY A 35 -22.71 13.22 14.95
CA GLY A 35 -22.37 12.43 16.14
C GLY A 35 -23.41 11.38 16.56
N THR A 36 -24.48 11.21 15.79
CA THR A 36 -25.61 10.31 16.11
C THR A 36 -25.42 8.87 15.66
N GLU A 37 -24.55 8.63 14.67
CA GLU A 37 -24.28 7.30 14.12
C GLU A 37 -22.79 6.97 14.18
N LEU A 38 -22.45 5.87 14.83
CA LEU A 38 -21.10 5.31 14.86
C LEU A 38 -21.06 4.04 14.00
N LYS A 39 -20.38 4.14 12.85
CA LYS A 39 -20.30 3.07 11.86
C LYS A 39 -18.99 2.32 12.01
N VAL A 40 -19.08 1.00 12.21
CA VAL A 40 -17.93 0.09 12.30
C VAL A 40 -17.96 -0.84 11.10
N ASN A 41 -16.98 -0.69 10.21
CA ASN A 41 -16.89 -1.42 8.95
C ASN A 41 -15.73 -2.42 8.96
N CYS A 42 -16.08 -3.70 9.02
CA CYS A 42 -15.18 -4.84 9.01
C CYS A 42 -15.26 -5.62 7.68
N THR A 43 -15.61 -4.98 6.57
CA THR A 43 -15.76 -5.65 5.26
C THR A 43 -14.42 -6.17 4.73
N GLU A 44 -14.41 -7.40 4.21
CA GLU A 44 -13.24 -8.05 3.56
C GLU A 44 -12.00 -8.15 4.49
N ARG A 45 -12.20 -8.47 5.78
CA ARG A 45 -11.13 -8.51 6.80
C ARG A 45 -10.67 -9.92 7.18
N ASN A 46 -11.20 -10.95 6.52
CA ASN A 46 -10.92 -12.37 6.79
C ASN A 46 -11.19 -12.77 8.26
N LEU A 47 -12.17 -12.13 8.92
CA LEU A 47 -12.51 -12.40 10.31
C LEU A 47 -13.11 -13.80 10.47
N LYS A 48 -12.77 -14.48 11.57
CA LYS A 48 -13.33 -15.79 11.95
C LYS A 48 -14.34 -15.71 13.08
N ASP A 49 -14.34 -14.61 13.81
CA ASP A 49 -15.23 -14.33 14.93
C ASP A 49 -15.57 -12.83 14.90
N VAL A 50 -16.64 -12.43 15.62
CA VAL A 50 -16.94 -11.02 15.84
C VAL A 50 -15.81 -10.42 16.69
N PRO A 51 -15.13 -9.34 16.24
CA PRO A 51 -13.98 -8.79 16.97
C PRO A 51 -14.35 -8.28 18.36
N ASN A 52 -13.50 -8.57 19.34
CA ASN A 52 -13.57 -7.94 20.66
C ASN A 52 -13.08 -6.49 20.59
N GLY A 53 -13.63 -5.61 21.43
CA GLY A 53 -13.23 -4.20 21.49
C GLY A 53 -13.97 -3.27 20.51
N ILE A 54 -15.05 -3.75 19.89
CA ILE A 54 -15.99 -2.87 19.18
C ILE A 54 -16.59 -1.87 20.19
N PRO A 55 -16.66 -0.56 19.87
CA PRO A 55 -17.19 0.45 20.79
C PRO A 55 -18.64 0.17 21.18
N ARG A 56 -18.99 0.40 22.44
CA ARG A 56 -20.36 0.16 22.95
C ARG A 56 -21.42 1.06 22.30
N ASP A 57 -21.00 2.25 21.86
CA ASP A 57 -21.85 3.24 21.20
C ASP A 57 -22.07 2.93 19.70
N THR A 58 -21.55 1.80 19.19
CA THR A 58 -21.73 1.40 17.80
C THR A 58 -23.21 1.22 17.47
N THR A 59 -23.66 1.91 16.42
CA THR A 59 -25.03 1.80 15.89
C THR A 59 -25.09 0.86 14.69
N ASN A 60 -24.09 0.93 13.81
CA ASN A 60 -24.06 0.13 12.58
C ASN A 60 -22.80 -0.73 12.53
N LEU A 61 -22.99 -2.05 12.48
CA LEU A 61 -21.89 -3.02 12.39
C LEU A 61 -21.95 -3.77 11.07
N THR A 62 -20.87 -3.69 10.28
CA THR A 62 -20.75 -4.40 9.00
C THR A 62 -19.64 -5.44 9.06
N LEU A 63 -20.00 -6.72 8.93
CA LEU A 63 -19.16 -7.93 9.01
C LEU A 63 -19.13 -8.69 7.67
N THR A 64 -19.34 -7.98 6.57
CA THR A 64 -19.57 -8.54 5.24
C THR A 64 -18.30 -9.13 4.62
N ILE A 65 -18.43 -10.25 3.88
CA ILE A 65 -17.31 -10.96 3.22
C ILE A 65 -16.22 -11.30 4.26
N ASN A 66 -16.61 -12.04 5.30
CA ASN A 66 -15.71 -12.64 6.29
C ASN A 66 -15.93 -14.15 6.34
N HIS A 67 -15.43 -14.82 7.38
CA HIS A 67 -15.46 -16.28 7.54
C HIS A 67 -15.96 -16.67 8.94
N ILE A 68 -16.95 -15.96 9.46
CA ILE A 68 -17.52 -16.20 10.79
C ILE A 68 -18.45 -17.43 10.72
N PRO A 69 -18.12 -18.58 11.36
CA PRO A 69 -18.85 -19.82 11.18
C PRO A 69 -20.07 -19.94 12.10
N GLN A 70 -20.13 -19.18 13.19
CA GLN A 70 -21.20 -19.28 14.18
C GLN A 70 -21.46 -17.96 14.90
N LEU A 71 -22.70 -17.76 15.35
CA LEU A 71 -23.12 -16.69 16.25
C LEU A 71 -23.81 -17.27 17.48
N ASN A 72 -23.44 -16.76 18.66
CA ASN A 72 -23.97 -17.19 19.95
C ASN A 72 -24.48 -15.98 20.77
N SER A 73 -25.08 -16.25 21.93
CA SER A 73 -25.58 -15.20 22.84
C SER A 73 -24.50 -14.24 23.38
N THR A 74 -23.21 -14.55 23.19
CA THR A 74 -22.09 -13.69 23.60
C THR A 74 -21.57 -12.79 22.49
N SER A 75 -21.86 -13.09 21.21
CA SER A 75 -21.29 -12.40 20.04
C SER A 75 -21.56 -10.88 20.03
N PHE A 76 -22.70 -10.43 20.57
CA PHE A 76 -23.10 -9.01 20.59
C PHE A 76 -23.42 -8.49 22.01
N ARG A 77 -22.98 -9.18 23.06
CA ARG A 77 -23.40 -8.91 24.45
C ARG A 77 -23.15 -7.45 24.89
N ASP A 78 -22.06 -6.84 24.45
CA ASP A 78 -21.65 -5.49 24.83
C ASP A 78 -22.17 -4.39 23.89
N LEU A 79 -22.91 -4.74 22.83
CA LEU A 79 -23.29 -3.84 21.73
C LEU A 79 -24.79 -3.52 21.72
N VAL A 80 -25.29 -2.98 22.83
CA VAL A 80 -26.74 -2.80 23.07
C VAL A 80 -27.37 -1.69 22.18
N ASN A 81 -26.56 -0.77 21.68
CA ASN A 81 -27.00 0.37 20.86
C ASN A 81 -27.10 0.05 19.35
N LEU A 82 -26.83 -1.20 18.94
CA LEU A 82 -26.90 -1.60 17.54
C LEU A 82 -28.31 -1.42 16.99
N THR A 83 -28.41 -0.66 15.90
CA THR A 83 -29.62 -0.48 15.10
C THR A 83 -29.54 -1.29 13.79
N GLU A 84 -28.32 -1.56 13.29
CA GLU A 84 -28.10 -2.30 12.06
C GLU A 84 -26.93 -3.29 12.17
N ILE A 85 -27.18 -4.54 11.75
CA ILE A 85 -26.15 -5.56 11.58
C ILE A 85 -26.17 -6.03 10.13
N ASP A 86 -25.02 -5.91 9.46
CA ASP A 86 -24.78 -6.47 8.14
C ASP A 86 -23.76 -7.61 8.23
N MET A 87 -24.22 -8.85 8.14
CA MET A 87 -23.38 -10.06 8.19
C MET A 87 -23.48 -10.85 6.88
N ARG A 88 -23.54 -10.14 5.74
CA ARG A 88 -23.70 -10.80 4.44
C ARG A 88 -22.45 -11.55 4.01
N CYS A 89 -22.65 -12.64 3.29
CA CYS A 89 -21.62 -13.37 2.56
C CYS A 89 -20.47 -13.89 3.45
N ASN A 90 -20.76 -14.36 4.66
CA ASN A 90 -19.78 -15.08 5.49
C ASN A 90 -19.62 -16.54 5.03
N CYS A 91 -20.65 -17.12 4.42
CA CYS A 91 -20.63 -18.46 3.85
C CYS A 91 -21.50 -18.54 2.60
N VAL A 92 -20.99 -18.04 1.47
CA VAL A 92 -21.73 -18.01 0.21
C VAL A 92 -21.90 -19.41 -0.41
N PRO A 93 -23.02 -19.71 -1.08
CA PRO A 93 -23.22 -20.98 -1.78
C PRO A 93 -22.15 -21.27 -2.83
N VAL A 94 -21.81 -22.56 -3.01
CA VAL A 94 -20.66 -23.04 -3.78
C VAL A 94 -20.62 -22.52 -5.23
N LYS A 95 -21.77 -22.40 -5.91
CA LYS A 95 -21.87 -21.93 -7.31
C LYS A 95 -21.78 -20.40 -7.45
N ILE A 96 -21.91 -19.66 -6.35
CA ILE A 96 -21.89 -18.19 -6.32
C ILE A 96 -20.53 -17.69 -5.83
N GLY A 97 -20.00 -18.32 -4.79
CA GLY A 97 -18.77 -17.91 -4.11
C GLY A 97 -17.46 -18.13 -4.88
N PRO A 98 -16.36 -17.59 -4.34
CA PRO A 98 -15.01 -17.81 -4.85
C PRO A 98 -14.64 -19.30 -4.84
N LYS A 99 -13.91 -19.76 -5.87
CA LYS A 99 -13.52 -21.16 -6.01
C LYS A 99 -12.26 -21.53 -5.25
N ASP A 100 -11.43 -20.54 -4.93
CA ASP A 100 -10.23 -20.67 -4.11
C ASP A 100 -10.53 -20.81 -2.61
N ARG A 101 -11.72 -20.36 -2.16
CA ARG A 101 -12.15 -20.44 -0.76
C ARG A 101 -13.64 -20.79 -0.66
N ILE A 102 -13.94 -22.07 -0.83
CA ILE A 102 -15.30 -22.60 -0.79
C ILE A 102 -15.74 -22.76 0.67
N CYS A 103 -16.91 -22.21 1.02
CA CYS A 103 -17.54 -22.49 2.31
C CYS A 103 -18.35 -23.79 2.23
N SER A 104 -17.95 -24.80 3.02
CA SER A 104 -18.55 -26.13 3.01
C SER A 104 -19.62 -26.36 4.08
N LYS A 105 -19.69 -25.50 5.11
CA LYS A 105 -20.60 -25.63 6.24
C LYS A 105 -21.36 -24.33 6.47
N SER A 106 -22.68 -24.41 6.56
CA SER A 106 -23.58 -23.30 6.86
C SER A 106 -23.20 -22.58 8.16
N VAL A 107 -23.47 -21.27 8.22
CA VAL A 107 -23.31 -20.47 9.45
C VAL A 107 -24.35 -20.90 10.48
N THR A 108 -23.90 -21.28 11.67
CA THR A 108 -24.82 -21.69 12.75
C THR A 108 -25.17 -20.51 13.65
N ILE A 109 -26.47 -20.22 13.79
CA ILE A 109 -26.98 -19.13 14.64
C ILE A 109 -27.76 -19.74 15.80
N GLU A 110 -27.31 -19.53 17.03
CA GLU A 110 -28.04 -19.94 18.24
C GLU A 110 -29.35 -19.15 18.41
N GLU A 111 -30.38 -19.79 18.98
CA GLU A 111 -31.74 -19.25 19.11
C GLU A 111 -31.84 -17.90 19.83
N HIS A 112 -30.90 -17.56 20.69
CA HIS A 112 -30.90 -16.28 21.43
C HIS A 112 -29.72 -15.37 21.10
N ALA A 113 -29.08 -15.57 19.95
CA ALA A 113 -27.92 -14.77 19.52
C ALA A 113 -28.25 -13.26 19.39
N PHE A 114 -29.47 -12.91 18.99
CA PHE A 114 -29.90 -11.51 18.76
C PHE A 114 -30.89 -10.98 19.81
N ALA A 115 -31.37 -11.82 20.73
CA ALA A 115 -32.48 -11.48 21.63
C ALA A 115 -32.17 -10.29 22.56
N GLY A 116 -30.89 -10.07 22.90
CA GLY A 116 -30.45 -8.95 23.74
C GLY A 116 -30.46 -7.58 23.04
N LEU A 117 -30.57 -7.53 21.71
CA LEU A 117 -30.42 -6.32 20.91
C LEU A 117 -31.76 -5.59 20.72
N LYS A 118 -32.21 -4.91 21.78
CA LYS A 118 -33.52 -4.25 21.81
C LYS A 118 -33.68 -3.11 20.80
N ASN A 119 -32.59 -2.50 20.35
CA ASN A 119 -32.61 -1.38 19.39
C ASN A 119 -32.45 -1.81 17.94
N LEU A 120 -32.25 -3.11 17.66
CA LEU A 120 -31.97 -3.61 16.33
C LEU A 120 -33.19 -3.42 15.42
N ARG A 121 -32.98 -2.70 14.31
CA ARG A 121 -34.00 -2.39 13.30
C ARG A 121 -33.74 -3.09 11.97
N ALA A 122 -32.48 -3.28 11.58
CA ALA A 122 -32.10 -3.89 10.31
C ALA A 122 -31.10 -5.04 10.49
N LEU A 123 -31.40 -6.19 9.89
CA LEU A 123 -30.56 -7.38 9.94
C LEU A 123 -30.39 -7.98 8.54
N TYR A 124 -29.14 -8.03 8.08
CA TYR A 124 -28.78 -8.66 6.81
C TYR A 124 -27.98 -9.94 7.04
N LEU A 125 -28.54 -11.07 6.62
CA LEU A 125 -27.97 -12.40 6.73
C LEU A 125 -27.88 -13.09 5.36
N ASP A 126 -27.75 -12.30 4.30
CA ASP A 126 -27.69 -12.82 2.92
C ASP A 126 -26.42 -13.66 2.71
N GLY A 127 -26.48 -14.74 1.93
CA GLY A 127 -25.28 -15.49 1.52
C GLY A 127 -24.58 -16.22 2.65
N ASN A 128 -25.33 -16.88 3.55
CA ASN A 128 -24.80 -17.61 4.70
C ASN A 128 -25.16 -19.11 4.72
N GLN A 129 -25.77 -19.61 3.62
CA GLN A 129 -26.25 -21.00 3.49
C GLN A 129 -27.23 -21.42 4.61
N LEU A 130 -27.99 -20.48 5.18
CA LEU A 130 -28.96 -20.78 6.25
C LEU A 130 -30.10 -21.66 5.71
N ASP A 131 -30.49 -22.70 6.45
CA ASP A 131 -31.58 -23.60 6.03
C ASP A 131 -32.96 -23.16 6.57
N SER A 132 -32.99 -22.30 7.58
CA SER A 132 -34.22 -21.78 8.18
C SER A 132 -34.07 -20.32 8.64
N ILE A 133 -35.19 -19.62 8.79
CA ILE A 133 -35.22 -18.29 9.43
C ILE A 133 -34.76 -18.43 10.89
N PRO A 134 -33.77 -17.63 11.36
CA PRO A 134 -33.30 -17.70 12.74
C PRO A 134 -34.42 -17.43 13.75
N LYS A 135 -34.46 -18.24 14.82
CA LYS A 135 -35.38 -18.05 15.95
C LYS A 135 -34.86 -16.97 16.92
N GLY A 136 -35.75 -16.46 17.78
CA GLY A 136 -35.43 -15.46 18.81
C GLY A 136 -34.93 -14.11 18.29
N LEU A 137 -35.38 -13.69 17.10
CA LEU A 137 -35.14 -12.34 16.58
C LEU A 137 -35.88 -11.28 17.41
N PRO A 138 -35.31 -10.07 17.57
CA PRO A 138 -35.92 -9.01 18.37
C PRO A 138 -37.20 -8.48 17.72
N SER A 139 -38.20 -8.17 18.55
CA SER A 139 -39.50 -7.70 18.07
C SER A 139 -39.47 -6.31 17.42
N ASN A 140 -38.40 -5.53 17.58
CA ASN A 140 -38.27 -4.19 17.01
C ASN A 140 -37.68 -4.19 15.58
N LEU A 141 -37.42 -5.38 15.03
CA LEU A 141 -36.86 -5.52 13.69
C LEU A 141 -37.85 -5.01 12.63
N ILE A 142 -37.36 -4.11 11.77
CA ILE A 142 -38.10 -3.48 10.66
C ILE A 142 -37.68 -4.12 9.33
N LEU A 143 -36.39 -4.42 9.15
CA LEU A 143 -35.84 -5.00 7.93
C LEU A 143 -35.14 -6.32 8.24
N LEU A 144 -35.53 -7.37 7.52
CA LEU A 144 -34.86 -8.67 7.52
C LEU A 144 -34.49 -9.10 6.11
N SER A 145 -33.22 -9.42 5.90
CA SER A 145 -32.68 -9.86 4.62
C SER A 145 -32.05 -11.24 4.73
N LEU A 146 -32.56 -12.17 3.95
CA LEU A 146 -32.17 -13.58 3.92
C LEU A 146 -31.96 -14.08 2.47
N GLU A 147 -31.47 -13.22 1.59
CA GLU A 147 -31.21 -13.58 0.21
C GLU A 147 -30.05 -14.58 0.10
N VAL A 148 -30.04 -15.44 -0.94
CA VAL A 148 -28.89 -16.32 -1.21
C VAL A 148 -28.58 -17.29 -0.05
N ASN A 149 -29.62 -17.82 0.59
CA ASN A 149 -29.54 -18.88 1.59
C ASN A 149 -30.16 -20.18 1.04
N ASN A 150 -30.41 -21.16 1.88
CA ASN A 150 -31.05 -22.43 1.50
C ASN A 150 -32.46 -22.56 2.10
N ILE A 151 -33.17 -21.43 2.27
CA ILE A 151 -34.51 -21.40 2.89
C ILE A 151 -35.56 -21.60 1.80
N PHE A 152 -36.12 -22.81 1.69
CA PHE A 152 -37.14 -23.14 0.68
C PHE A 152 -38.49 -23.61 1.26
N GLN A 153 -38.63 -23.62 2.59
CA GLN A 153 -39.88 -23.96 3.27
C GLN A 153 -40.22 -22.83 4.26
N ILE A 154 -41.39 -22.19 4.08
CA ILE A 154 -41.86 -21.08 4.92
C ILE A 154 -43.18 -21.48 5.58
N SER A 155 -43.22 -21.48 6.91
CA SER A 155 -44.42 -21.73 7.72
C SER A 155 -44.83 -20.51 8.55
N LYS A 156 -46.06 -20.50 9.06
CA LYS A 156 -46.54 -19.49 10.03
C LYS A 156 -45.70 -19.48 11.30
N GLU A 157 -45.23 -20.65 11.75
CA GLU A 157 -44.37 -20.76 12.93
C GLU A 157 -43.05 -20.00 12.72
N ASN A 158 -42.41 -20.13 11.56
CA ASN A 158 -41.14 -19.46 11.26
C ASN A 158 -41.23 -17.93 11.30
N LEU A 159 -42.39 -17.38 10.95
CA LEU A 159 -42.62 -15.93 10.86
C LEU A 159 -43.25 -15.35 12.14
N SER A 160 -43.65 -16.20 13.09
CA SER A 160 -44.37 -15.78 14.30
C SER A 160 -43.59 -14.80 15.18
N GLY A 161 -42.25 -14.86 15.14
CA GLY A 161 -41.34 -14.01 15.91
C GLY A 161 -41.06 -12.62 15.32
N ILE A 162 -41.46 -12.34 14.07
CA ILE A 162 -41.07 -11.12 13.34
C ILE A 162 -42.25 -10.24 12.89
N ARG A 163 -43.30 -10.16 13.72
CA ARG A 163 -44.58 -9.48 13.39
C ARG A 163 -44.47 -8.00 13.02
N ASN A 164 -43.41 -7.32 13.46
CA ASN A 164 -43.21 -5.88 13.21
C ASN A 164 -42.37 -5.58 11.96
N VAL A 165 -41.89 -6.58 11.23
CA VAL A 165 -41.07 -6.39 10.03
C VAL A 165 -41.87 -5.69 8.93
N GLU A 166 -41.31 -4.63 8.38
CA GLU A 166 -41.86 -3.87 7.26
C GLU A 166 -41.23 -4.29 5.92
N MET A 167 -39.96 -4.73 5.91
CA MET A 167 -39.23 -5.13 4.70
C MET A 167 -38.64 -6.52 4.85
N LEU A 168 -39.08 -7.47 4.01
CA LEU A 168 -38.64 -8.86 4.05
C LEU A 168 -38.09 -9.29 2.68
N TYR A 169 -36.81 -9.66 2.66
CA TYR A 169 -36.13 -10.21 1.47
C TYR A 169 -35.84 -11.69 1.67
N LEU A 170 -36.48 -12.54 0.85
CA LEU A 170 -36.33 -13.99 0.87
C LEU A 170 -35.86 -14.53 -0.50
N SER A 171 -35.19 -13.70 -1.29
CA SER A 171 -34.81 -13.96 -2.69
C SER A 171 -33.68 -14.97 -2.88
N GLN A 172 -33.55 -15.53 -4.09
CA GLN A 172 -32.37 -16.31 -4.53
C GLN A 172 -32.05 -17.53 -3.64
N ASN A 173 -33.05 -18.07 -2.95
CA ASN A 173 -32.92 -19.28 -2.12
C ASN A 173 -33.08 -20.58 -2.94
N CYS A 174 -33.69 -20.52 -4.13
CA CYS A 174 -33.77 -21.66 -5.03
C CYS A 174 -33.79 -21.25 -6.51
N TYR A 175 -32.64 -21.34 -7.18
CA TYR A 175 -32.50 -21.06 -8.62
C TYR A 175 -31.24 -21.72 -9.21
N TYR A 176 -30.93 -21.50 -10.50
CA TYR A 176 -29.85 -22.24 -11.18
C TYR A 176 -28.44 -22.09 -10.55
N ARG A 177 -28.10 -20.93 -9.95
CA ARG A 177 -26.83 -20.75 -9.21
C ARG A 177 -26.94 -21.13 -7.73
N ASN A 178 -28.12 -21.37 -7.19
CA ASN A 178 -28.32 -21.85 -5.83
C ASN A 178 -29.49 -22.85 -5.80
N PRO A 179 -29.29 -24.08 -6.31
CA PRO A 179 -30.39 -25.04 -6.48
C PRO A 179 -30.76 -25.68 -5.14
N CYS A 180 -32.06 -25.84 -4.88
CA CYS A 180 -32.59 -26.49 -3.67
C CYS A 180 -33.05 -27.95 -3.87
N ASN A 181 -33.01 -28.48 -5.11
CA ASN A 181 -33.44 -29.83 -5.48
C ASN A 181 -34.89 -30.23 -5.07
N SER A 182 -35.71 -29.25 -4.69
CA SER A 182 -37.12 -29.42 -4.29
C SER A 182 -37.95 -28.24 -4.79
N SER A 183 -39.28 -28.31 -4.67
CA SER A 183 -40.17 -27.17 -4.89
C SER A 183 -40.15 -26.25 -3.67
N TYR A 184 -40.13 -24.95 -3.89
CA TYR A 184 -40.26 -23.97 -2.82
C TYR A 184 -41.70 -23.97 -2.28
N TYR A 185 -41.85 -24.14 -0.98
CA TYR A 185 -43.15 -24.29 -0.32
C TYR A 185 -43.41 -23.15 0.66
N ILE A 186 -44.59 -22.55 0.56
CA ILE A 186 -45.08 -21.52 1.48
C ILE A 186 -46.44 -22.00 2.01
N GLU A 187 -46.56 -22.12 3.33
CA GLU A 187 -47.83 -22.44 3.98
C GLU A 187 -48.90 -21.38 3.66
N GLU A 188 -50.14 -21.80 3.43
CA GLU A 188 -51.24 -20.89 3.15
C GLU A 188 -51.42 -19.86 4.27
N GLY A 189 -51.41 -18.57 3.93
CA GLY A 189 -51.49 -17.48 4.90
C GLY A 189 -50.26 -17.34 5.80
N ALA A 190 -49.08 -17.84 5.41
CA ALA A 190 -47.85 -17.69 6.18
C ALA A 190 -47.53 -16.22 6.55
N PHE A 191 -47.79 -15.30 5.61
CA PHE A 191 -47.50 -13.87 5.76
C PHE A 191 -48.65 -13.05 6.34
N SER A 192 -49.83 -13.63 6.58
CA SER A 192 -51.03 -12.88 6.98
C SER A 192 -50.89 -12.18 8.33
N GLN A 193 -50.09 -12.75 9.24
CA GLN A 193 -49.78 -12.18 10.55
C GLN A 193 -48.83 -10.97 10.53
N LEU A 194 -48.22 -10.66 9.38
CA LEU A 194 -47.27 -9.56 9.22
C LEU A 194 -47.99 -8.27 8.77
N GLU A 195 -48.83 -7.73 9.63
CA GLU A 195 -49.73 -6.58 9.32
C GLU A 195 -48.99 -5.27 8.98
N LYS A 196 -47.70 -5.16 9.31
CA LYS A 196 -46.85 -4.00 8.99
C LYS A 196 -46.02 -4.18 7.72
N LEU A 197 -46.08 -5.35 7.08
CA LEU A 197 -45.22 -5.66 5.94
C LEU A 197 -45.56 -4.76 4.75
N THR A 198 -44.59 -3.96 4.30
CA THR A 198 -44.73 -3.06 3.15
C THR A 198 -43.98 -3.55 1.92
N LEU A 199 -42.86 -4.26 2.11
CA LEU A 199 -42.05 -4.82 1.02
C LEU A 199 -41.83 -6.31 1.23
N LEU A 200 -42.20 -7.10 0.21
CA LEU A 200 -41.92 -8.54 0.15
C LEU A 200 -41.20 -8.89 -1.16
N CYS A 201 -40.01 -9.46 -1.03
CA CYS A 201 -39.21 -9.92 -2.17
C CYS A 201 -39.03 -11.45 -2.14
N LEU A 202 -39.59 -12.12 -3.15
CA LEU A 202 -39.61 -13.58 -3.32
C LEU A 202 -39.08 -13.99 -4.71
N LYS A 203 -38.20 -13.18 -5.30
CA LYS A 203 -37.62 -13.45 -6.62
C LYS A 203 -36.71 -14.67 -6.62
N SER A 204 -36.56 -15.33 -7.76
CA SER A 204 -35.56 -16.39 -7.98
C SER A 204 -35.62 -17.50 -6.91
N ASN A 205 -36.84 -17.96 -6.61
CA ASN A 205 -37.13 -18.96 -5.58
C ASN A 205 -37.79 -20.21 -6.15
N ASN A 206 -37.93 -20.35 -7.48
CA ASN A 206 -38.58 -21.50 -8.09
C ASN A 206 -40.04 -21.71 -7.61
N LEU A 207 -40.75 -20.61 -7.32
CA LEU A 207 -42.17 -20.64 -6.95
C LEU A 207 -43.04 -21.02 -8.16
N SER A 208 -44.01 -21.91 -7.97
CA SER A 208 -45.00 -22.28 -9.01
C SER A 208 -46.34 -21.55 -8.89
N TYR A 209 -46.58 -20.84 -7.79
CA TYR A 209 -47.81 -20.10 -7.49
C TYR A 209 -47.51 -18.80 -6.74
N ILE A 210 -48.49 -17.89 -6.73
CA ILE A 210 -48.47 -16.68 -5.91
C ILE A 210 -48.97 -17.05 -4.50
N PRO A 211 -48.26 -16.70 -3.42
CA PRO A 211 -48.72 -16.99 -2.07
C PRO A 211 -50.10 -16.40 -1.78
N HIS A 212 -51.04 -17.23 -1.31
CA HIS A 212 -52.38 -16.77 -0.96
C HIS A 212 -52.40 -15.99 0.36
N GLN A 213 -53.38 -15.08 0.50
CA GLN A 213 -53.62 -14.27 1.70
C GLN A 213 -52.44 -13.37 2.11
N LEU A 214 -51.80 -12.71 1.13
CA LEU A 214 -50.80 -11.69 1.39
C LEU A 214 -51.39 -10.48 2.15
N PRO A 215 -50.61 -9.82 3.04
CA PRO A 215 -51.11 -8.72 3.85
C PRO A 215 -51.44 -7.46 3.03
N THR A 216 -52.53 -6.79 3.40
CA THR A 216 -53.07 -5.60 2.69
C THR A 216 -52.19 -4.34 2.85
N SER A 217 -51.23 -4.38 3.77
CA SER A 217 -50.23 -3.34 4.02
C SER A 217 -49.15 -3.25 2.92
N LEU A 218 -49.02 -4.27 2.06
CA LEU A 218 -47.99 -4.33 1.03
C LEU A 218 -48.08 -3.16 0.04
N LYS A 219 -46.91 -2.57 -0.20
CA LYS A 219 -46.65 -1.54 -1.20
C LYS A 219 -45.76 -2.05 -2.32
N GLU A 220 -44.83 -2.95 -2.03
CA GLU A 220 -43.91 -3.51 -3.01
C GLU A 220 -43.92 -5.04 -2.96
N LEU A 221 -44.16 -5.67 -4.11
CA LEU A 221 -44.17 -7.12 -4.26
C LEU A 221 -43.32 -7.54 -5.46
N TYR A 222 -42.27 -8.32 -5.18
CA TYR A 222 -41.35 -8.82 -6.19
C TYR A 222 -41.43 -10.35 -6.28
N LEU A 223 -41.95 -10.85 -7.40
CA LEU A 223 -42.19 -12.27 -7.70
C LEU A 223 -41.45 -12.72 -8.97
N TYR A 224 -40.50 -11.93 -9.46
CA TYR A 224 -39.85 -12.19 -10.74
C TYR A 224 -38.86 -13.35 -10.72
N ASN A 225 -38.60 -13.93 -11.89
CA ASN A 225 -37.74 -15.09 -12.11
C ASN A 225 -38.16 -16.31 -11.28
N ASN A 226 -39.45 -16.60 -11.23
CA ASN A 226 -40.00 -17.83 -10.68
C ASN A 226 -40.59 -18.70 -11.82
N ASN A 227 -41.37 -19.72 -11.48
CA ASN A 227 -42.02 -20.63 -12.43
C ASN A 227 -43.56 -20.52 -12.33
N ILE A 228 -44.08 -19.31 -12.13
CA ILE A 228 -45.54 -19.08 -12.02
C ILE A 228 -46.14 -19.13 -13.43
N GLU A 229 -47.09 -20.02 -13.66
CA GLU A 229 -47.71 -20.18 -15.00
C GLU A 229 -49.02 -19.39 -15.19
N GLU A 230 -49.73 -19.12 -14.08
CA GLU A 230 -51.04 -18.47 -14.09
C GLU A 230 -51.19 -17.45 -12.95
N VAL A 231 -51.87 -16.34 -13.25
CA VAL A 231 -52.28 -15.28 -12.33
C VAL A 231 -53.80 -15.14 -12.40
N THR A 232 -54.45 -15.47 -11.29
CA THR A 232 -55.91 -15.52 -11.13
C THR A 232 -56.46 -14.24 -10.50
N ASP A 233 -57.79 -14.12 -10.41
CA ASP A 233 -58.45 -12.97 -9.79
C ASP A 233 -58.31 -12.90 -8.27
N GLU A 234 -57.98 -14.03 -7.62
CA GLU A 234 -57.85 -14.10 -6.16
C GLU A 234 -56.44 -13.72 -5.68
N ASP A 235 -55.41 -13.85 -6.52
CA ASP A 235 -54.00 -13.68 -6.12
C ASP A 235 -53.66 -12.27 -5.61
N PHE A 236 -54.27 -11.23 -6.19
CA PHE A 236 -54.01 -9.83 -5.84
C PHE A 236 -55.23 -9.08 -5.28
N LYS A 237 -56.32 -9.79 -5.01
CA LYS A 237 -57.63 -9.21 -4.67
C LYS A 237 -57.59 -8.25 -3.48
N ASN A 238 -56.77 -8.55 -2.47
CA ASN A 238 -56.69 -7.77 -1.23
C ASN A 238 -55.57 -6.70 -1.24
N LEU A 239 -54.72 -6.63 -2.26
CA LEU A 239 -53.51 -5.80 -2.29
C LEU A 239 -53.78 -4.37 -2.80
N THR A 240 -54.74 -3.67 -2.19
CA THR A 240 -55.19 -2.35 -2.66
C THR A 240 -54.18 -1.22 -2.45
N ASN A 241 -53.17 -1.42 -1.58
CA ASN A 241 -52.11 -0.45 -1.31
C ASN A 241 -50.85 -0.62 -2.17
N LEU A 242 -50.83 -1.60 -3.08
CA LEU A 242 -49.65 -1.94 -3.85
C LEU A 242 -49.26 -0.81 -4.82
N GLU A 243 -48.00 -0.39 -4.76
CA GLU A 243 -47.38 0.64 -5.59
C GLU A 243 -46.43 0.05 -6.64
N ILE A 244 -45.73 -1.04 -6.32
CA ILE A 244 -44.79 -1.73 -7.22
C ILE A 244 -45.12 -3.22 -7.27
N LEU A 245 -45.34 -3.72 -8.48
CA LEU A 245 -45.50 -5.15 -8.76
C LEU A 245 -44.53 -5.58 -9.86
N ASP A 246 -43.75 -6.61 -9.56
CA ASP A 246 -42.80 -7.20 -10.52
C ASP A 246 -43.05 -8.71 -10.63
N ILE A 247 -43.59 -9.13 -11.78
CA ILE A 247 -43.89 -10.53 -12.10
C ILE A 247 -43.07 -11.01 -13.31
N SER A 248 -41.95 -10.35 -13.59
CA SER A 248 -41.10 -10.61 -14.75
C SER A 248 -40.49 -12.02 -14.75
N GLY A 249 -40.17 -12.59 -15.90
CA GLY A 249 -39.38 -13.83 -15.98
C GLY A 249 -40.06 -15.09 -15.45
N ASN A 250 -41.39 -15.14 -15.35
CA ASN A 250 -42.14 -16.32 -14.89
C ASN A 250 -42.44 -17.33 -16.01
N CYS A 251 -42.68 -16.83 -17.22
CA CYS A 251 -42.70 -17.61 -18.46
C CYS A 251 -41.70 -17.02 -19.45
N PRO A 252 -40.39 -17.22 -19.22
CA PRO A 252 -39.36 -16.40 -19.86
C PRO A 252 -39.21 -16.67 -21.36
N ARG A 253 -38.90 -15.59 -22.09
CA ARG A 253 -38.44 -15.67 -23.47
C ARG A 253 -36.97 -16.08 -23.47
N CYS A 254 -36.69 -17.36 -23.74
CA CYS A 254 -35.33 -17.91 -23.57
C CYS A 254 -34.38 -17.73 -24.77
N TYR A 255 -34.84 -17.18 -25.89
CA TYR A 255 -33.98 -17.02 -27.08
C TYR A 255 -32.79 -16.08 -26.79
N ASN A 256 -31.56 -16.59 -26.98
CA ASN A 256 -30.29 -15.93 -26.65
C ASN A 256 -30.08 -15.60 -25.17
N ALA A 257 -30.81 -16.24 -24.24
CA ALA A 257 -30.57 -16.05 -22.81
C ALA A 257 -29.15 -16.54 -22.44
N PRO A 258 -28.31 -15.72 -21.77
CA PRO A 258 -26.95 -16.10 -21.36
C PRO A 258 -26.92 -16.96 -20.08
N PHE A 259 -28.06 -17.51 -19.69
CA PHE A 259 -28.26 -18.32 -18.49
C PHE A 259 -29.21 -19.49 -18.81
N PRO A 260 -29.18 -20.59 -18.03
CA PRO A 260 -30.14 -21.67 -18.18
C PRO A 260 -31.56 -21.13 -18.03
N CYS A 261 -32.38 -21.29 -19.07
CA CYS A 261 -33.72 -20.71 -19.16
C CYS A 261 -34.70 -21.77 -19.64
N ASN A 262 -35.79 -21.94 -18.89
CA ASN A 262 -36.85 -22.89 -19.20
C ASN A 262 -38.13 -22.10 -19.49
N PRO A 263 -38.66 -22.12 -20.73
CA PRO A 263 -39.94 -21.49 -21.04
C PRO A 263 -41.10 -22.32 -20.46
N CYS A 264 -42.27 -21.69 -20.32
CA CYS A 264 -43.51 -22.38 -19.94
C CYS A 264 -43.91 -23.43 -20.99
N PRO A 265 -44.70 -24.46 -20.61
CA PRO A 265 -45.11 -25.52 -21.52
C PRO A 265 -45.71 -24.98 -22.83
N ASN A 266 -45.35 -25.60 -23.97
CA ASN A 266 -45.75 -25.18 -25.31
C ASN A 266 -45.37 -23.74 -25.70
N ASN A 267 -44.36 -23.14 -25.06
CA ASN A 267 -44.00 -21.72 -25.21
C ASN A 267 -45.21 -20.80 -24.96
N SER A 268 -46.10 -21.18 -24.05
CA SER A 268 -47.26 -20.39 -23.69
C SER A 268 -46.83 -19.10 -22.96
N PRO A 269 -47.56 -17.98 -23.16
CA PRO A 269 -47.38 -16.78 -22.36
C PRO A 269 -47.82 -17.04 -20.91
N LEU A 270 -47.34 -16.21 -19.98
CA LEU A 270 -47.92 -16.12 -18.64
C LEU A 270 -49.42 -15.82 -18.75
N LYS A 271 -50.26 -16.70 -18.20
CA LYS A 271 -51.72 -16.54 -18.26
C LYS A 271 -52.15 -15.57 -17.16
N ILE A 272 -52.66 -14.41 -17.54
CA ILE A 272 -53.14 -13.40 -16.59
C ILE A 272 -54.62 -13.17 -16.83
N SER A 273 -55.44 -13.37 -15.79
CA SER A 273 -56.87 -13.06 -15.85
C SER A 273 -57.10 -11.59 -16.22
N LYS A 274 -58.17 -11.30 -16.97
CA LYS A 274 -58.51 -9.93 -17.39
C LYS A 274 -58.76 -9.01 -16.20
N THR A 275 -59.21 -9.57 -15.07
CA THR A 275 -59.54 -8.83 -13.85
C THR A 275 -58.50 -8.97 -12.73
N ALA A 276 -57.37 -9.65 -12.98
CA ALA A 276 -56.32 -9.89 -11.99
C ALA A 276 -55.83 -8.60 -11.31
N PHE A 277 -55.69 -7.52 -12.08
CA PHE A 277 -55.19 -6.24 -11.56
C PHE A 277 -56.27 -5.23 -11.16
N LYS A 278 -57.56 -5.61 -11.20
CA LYS A 278 -58.69 -4.69 -11.04
C LYS A 278 -58.67 -3.90 -9.72
N MET A 279 -58.11 -4.51 -8.67
CA MET A 279 -58.03 -3.93 -7.31
C MET A 279 -56.76 -3.10 -7.06
N LEU A 280 -55.77 -3.15 -7.95
CA LEU A 280 -54.45 -2.50 -7.80
C LEU A 280 -54.49 -1.01 -8.19
N THR A 281 -55.33 -0.23 -7.50
CA THR A 281 -55.62 1.17 -7.89
C THR A 281 -54.48 2.15 -7.62
N LYS A 282 -53.57 1.85 -6.67
CA LYS A 282 -52.42 2.69 -6.31
C LYS A 282 -51.12 2.33 -7.06
N LEU A 283 -51.18 1.40 -8.01
CA LEU A 283 -50.00 0.89 -8.69
C LEU A 283 -49.32 1.98 -9.51
N LYS A 284 -48.02 2.20 -9.26
CA LYS A 284 -47.15 3.17 -9.94
C LYS A 284 -46.18 2.48 -10.89
N THR A 285 -45.72 1.28 -10.55
CA THR A 285 -44.76 0.52 -11.36
C THR A 285 -45.27 -0.90 -11.56
N LEU A 286 -45.37 -1.31 -12.82
CA LEU A 286 -45.70 -2.68 -13.21
C LEU A 286 -44.61 -3.20 -14.14
N ARG A 287 -43.96 -4.29 -13.76
CA ARG A 287 -42.98 -4.98 -14.61
C ARG A 287 -43.45 -6.37 -14.97
N MET A 288 -43.48 -6.60 -16.29
CA MET A 288 -43.84 -7.86 -16.92
C MET A 288 -42.81 -8.22 -18.00
N HIS A 289 -41.54 -7.93 -17.71
CA HIS A 289 -40.42 -8.28 -18.57
C HIS A 289 -40.33 -9.80 -18.76
N SER A 290 -40.03 -10.27 -19.96
CA SER A 290 -39.77 -11.69 -20.24
C SER A 290 -40.87 -12.62 -19.70
N ASN A 291 -42.11 -12.40 -20.11
CA ASN A 291 -43.26 -13.25 -19.76
C ASN A 291 -43.90 -13.90 -20.99
N SER A 292 -43.18 -13.88 -22.12
CA SER A 292 -43.59 -14.43 -23.42
C SER A 292 -44.95 -13.92 -23.91
N LEU A 293 -45.39 -12.73 -23.45
CA LEU A 293 -46.69 -12.16 -23.78
C LEU A 293 -46.83 -11.90 -25.29
N THR A 294 -47.95 -12.30 -25.87
CA THR A 294 -48.26 -12.07 -27.30
C THR A 294 -49.28 -10.95 -27.51
N SER A 295 -50.05 -10.59 -26.49
CA SER A 295 -51.04 -9.51 -26.50
C SER A 295 -51.08 -8.84 -25.12
N VAL A 296 -51.55 -7.59 -25.10
CA VAL A 296 -51.72 -6.81 -23.87
C VAL A 296 -53.16 -6.29 -23.80
N PRO A 297 -54.07 -6.98 -23.10
CA PRO A 297 -55.45 -6.55 -22.91
C PRO A 297 -55.54 -5.18 -22.24
N SER A 298 -56.36 -4.29 -22.81
CA SER A 298 -56.64 -2.97 -22.21
C SER A 298 -57.32 -3.08 -20.83
N ASP A 299 -58.05 -4.17 -20.58
CA ASP A 299 -58.75 -4.45 -19.32
C ASP A 299 -57.82 -4.40 -18.10
N TRP A 300 -56.56 -4.82 -18.27
CA TRP A 300 -55.54 -4.80 -17.23
C TRP A 300 -55.30 -3.42 -16.64
N PHE A 301 -55.44 -2.36 -17.45
CA PHE A 301 -55.11 -0.99 -17.06
C PHE A 301 -56.33 -0.13 -16.75
N ALA A 302 -57.55 -0.65 -16.88
CA ALA A 302 -58.79 0.14 -16.79
C ALA A 302 -58.91 0.97 -15.49
N ASN A 303 -58.38 0.44 -14.37
CA ASN A 303 -58.40 1.08 -13.05
C ASN A 303 -57.05 1.67 -12.60
N MET A 304 -55.97 1.55 -13.39
CA MET A 304 -54.61 1.93 -12.99
C MET A 304 -54.30 3.40 -13.30
N ARG A 305 -54.89 4.33 -12.56
CA ARG A 305 -54.77 5.78 -12.84
C ARG A 305 -53.43 6.39 -12.42
N GLU A 306 -52.68 5.74 -11.54
CA GLU A 306 -51.41 6.24 -10.98
C GLU A 306 -50.17 5.61 -11.64
N LEU A 307 -50.34 4.78 -12.67
CA LEU A 307 -49.23 4.06 -13.29
C LEU A 307 -48.26 5.02 -14.01
N ARG A 308 -46.98 4.94 -13.62
CA ARG A 308 -45.88 5.78 -14.13
C ARG A 308 -44.85 4.99 -14.91
N VAL A 309 -44.57 3.75 -14.52
CA VAL A 309 -43.55 2.90 -15.15
C VAL A 309 -44.17 1.58 -15.57
N LEU A 310 -44.03 1.24 -16.85
CA LEU A 310 -44.49 -0.02 -17.42
C LEU A 310 -43.36 -0.67 -18.22
N ASP A 311 -42.94 -1.85 -17.79
CA ASP A 311 -41.95 -2.66 -18.49
C ASP A 311 -42.61 -3.89 -19.12
N LEU A 312 -42.58 -3.94 -20.45
CA LEU A 312 -43.08 -5.02 -21.30
C LEU A 312 -41.96 -5.58 -22.18
N SER A 313 -40.70 -5.37 -21.80
CA SER A 313 -39.55 -5.81 -22.57
C SER A 313 -39.44 -7.34 -22.66
N SER A 314 -38.76 -7.84 -23.68
CA SER A 314 -38.47 -9.26 -23.90
C SER A 314 -39.73 -10.16 -23.99
N ASN A 315 -40.84 -9.64 -24.51
CA ASN A 315 -42.05 -10.40 -24.83
C ASN A 315 -42.14 -10.66 -26.36
N PHE A 316 -43.31 -11.02 -26.89
CA PHE A 316 -43.57 -11.24 -28.32
C PHE A 316 -44.60 -10.22 -28.87
N LEU A 317 -44.46 -8.94 -28.51
CA LEU A 317 -45.47 -7.91 -28.76
C LEU A 317 -45.32 -7.15 -30.09
N ALA A 318 -44.33 -7.46 -30.95
CA ALA A 318 -44.08 -6.68 -32.17
C ALA A 318 -45.32 -6.51 -33.09
N ARG A 319 -46.17 -7.53 -33.24
CA ARG A 319 -47.42 -7.42 -34.02
C ARG A 319 -48.45 -6.51 -33.33
N GLU A 320 -48.56 -6.64 -32.02
CA GLU A 320 -49.55 -5.94 -31.19
C GLU A 320 -49.28 -4.42 -31.18
N MET A 321 -48.03 -3.98 -31.23
CA MET A 321 -47.65 -2.55 -31.20
C MET A 321 -48.32 -1.70 -32.29
N GLY A 322 -48.62 -2.27 -33.45
CA GLY A 322 -49.27 -1.58 -34.56
C GLY A 322 -50.79 -1.41 -34.41
N VAL A 323 -51.45 -2.22 -33.58
CA VAL A 323 -52.92 -2.29 -33.47
C VAL A 323 -53.46 -2.04 -32.06
N THR A 324 -52.59 -2.04 -31.06
CA THR A 324 -53.00 -2.06 -29.66
C THR A 324 -53.71 -0.79 -29.19
N ALA A 325 -54.62 -0.97 -28.21
CA ALA A 325 -55.41 0.09 -27.60
C ALA A 325 -55.01 0.41 -26.15
N PHE A 326 -54.15 -0.39 -25.50
CA PHE A 326 -53.78 -0.19 -24.10
C PHE A 326 -53.20 1.20 -23.78
N PRO A 327 -52.43 1.86 -24.68
CA PRO A 327 -51.89 3.20 -24.39
C PRO A 327 -52.97 4.26 -24.13
N ARG A 328 -54.21 4.04 -24.59
CA ARG A 328 -55.35 4.97 -24.33
C ARG A 328 -55.68 5.12 -22.85
N PHE A 329 -55.35 4.12 -22.03
CA PHE A 329 -55.65 4.09 -20.60
C PHE A 329 -54.49 4.62 -19.73
N LEU A 330 -53.33 4.89 -20.33
CA LEU A 330 -52.07 5.16 -19.64
C LEU A 330 -51.61 6.62 -19.77
N GLY A 331 -52.53 7.56 -19.63
CA GLY A 331 -52.24 8.99 -19.83
C GLY A 331 -51.18 9.60 -18.90
N ARG A 332 -50.96 9.03 -17.71
CA ARG A 332 -49.97 9.46 -16.72
C ARG A 332 -48.63 8.70 -16.78
N LEU A 333 -48.49 7.76 -17.71
CA LEU A 333 -47.28 6.95 -17.82
C LEU A 333 -46.08 7.83 -18.18
N GLU A 334 -45.00 7.71 -17.41
CA GLU A 334 -43.75 8.45 -17.58
C GLU A 334 -42.69 7.63 -18.33
N GLU A 335 -42.64 6.32 -18.11
CA GLU A 335 -41.68 5.39 -18.71
C GLU A 335 -42.36 4.15 -19.29
N LEU A 336 -42.09 3.86 -20.56
CA LEU A 336 -42.56 2.67 -21.25
C LEU A 336 -41.37 1.95 -21.90
N ASP A 337 -41.17 0.70 -21.49
CA ASP A 337 -40.17 -0.18 -22.09
C ASP A 337 -40.84 -1.29 -22.91
N LEU A 338 -40.55 -1.29 -24.22
CA LEU A 338 -41.04 -2.27 -25.19
C LEU A 338 -39.89 -2.99 -25.89
N SER A 339 -38.69 -2.97 -25.30
CA SER A 339 -37.48 -3.49 -25.91
C SER A 339 -37.53 -5.01 -26.12
N PHE A 340 -36.78 -5.54 -27.08
CA PHE A 340 -36.60 -6.96 -27.40
C PHE A 340 -37.91 -7.74 -27.66
N ASN A 341 -38.92 -7.05 -28.23
CA ASN A 341 -40.21 -7.65 -28.61
C ASN A 341 -40.27 -8.21 -30.04
N TYR A 342 -39.14 -8.24 -30.77
CA TYR A 342 -39.04 -8.73 -32.14
C TYR A 342 -39.59 -10.14 -32.34
N GLU A 343 -40.16 -10.39 -33.51
CA GLU A 343 -40.51 -11.74 -33.95
C GLU A 343 -39.25 -12.49 -34.41
N LEU A 344 -39.13 -13.76 -34.01
CA LEU A 344 -38.01 -14.61 -34.43
C LEU A 344 -38.01 -14.75 -35.96
N GLN A 345 -36.81 -14.65 -36.55
CA GLN A 345 -36.58 -14.81 -37.99
C GLN A 345 -37.34 -13.82 -38.90
N LYS A 346 -37.87 -12.72 -38.35
CA LYS A 346 -38.50 -11.65 -39.14
C LYS A 346 -37.69 -10.37 -39.09
N TYR A 347 -37.70 -9.63 -40.20
CA TYR A 347 -37.01 -8.35 -40.33
C TYR A 347 -37.88 -7.35 -41.10
N PRO A 348 -38.91 -6.75 -40.45
CA PRO A 348 -39.85 -5.84 -41.07
C PRO A 348 -39.17 -4.63 -41.74
N LYS A 349 -39.80 -4.11 -42.80
CA LYS A 349 -39.29 -2.94 -43.54
C LYS A 349 -39.22 -1.66 -42.69
N THR A 350 -40.20 -1.46 -41.82
CA THR A 350 -40.32 -0.24 -41.00
C THR A 350 -40.97 -0.53 -39.64
N LEU A 351 -40.74 0.35 -38.67
CA LEU A 351 -41.44 0.39 -37.40
C LEU A 351 -42.85 0.96 -37.60
N ARG A 352 -43.87 0.27 -37.05
CA ARG A 352 -45.27 0.72 -37.05
C ARG A 352 -45.77 0.81 -35.62
N LEU A 353 -46.15 2.01 -35.19
CA LEU A 353 -46.76 2.27 -33.90
C LEU A 353 -48.23 2.64 -34.09
N SER A 354 -49.11 2.12 -33.22
CA SER A 354 -50.52 2.48 -33.20
C SER A 354 -50.72 3.97 -32.89
N CYS A 355 -51.77 4.58 -33.44
CA CYS A 355 -52.16 5.95 -33.10
C CYS A 355 -52.50 6.13 -31.61
N SER A 356 -52.78 5.04 -30.89
CA SER A 356 -53.05 5.09 -29.44
C SER A 356 -51.88 5.64 -28.62
N PHE A 357 -50.64 5.54 -29.10
CA PHE A 357 -49.46 6.07 -28.41
C PHE A 357 -49.51 7.60 -28.20
N THR A 358 -50.28 8.32 -29.02
CA THR A 358 -50.54 9.77 -28.84
C THR A 358 -51.25 10.09 -27.51
N SER A 359 -51.88 9.09 -26.87
CA SER A 359 -52.58 9.24 -25.59
C SER A 359 -51.64 9.29 -24.38
N LEU A 360 -50.36 8.93 -24.54
CA LEU A 360 -49.35 8.88 -23.47
C LEU A 360 -48.81 10.28 -23.14
N LYS A 361 -49.68 11.19 -22.71
CA LYS A 361 -49.37 12.63 -22.56
C LYS A 361 -48.23 12.94 -21.60
N SER A 362 -48.02 12.11 -20.57
CA SER A 362 -46.95 12.27 -19.56
C SER A 362 -45.65 11.53 -19.90
N LEU A 363 -45.56 10.87 -21.06
CA LEU A 363 -44.43 10.02 -21.40
C LEU A 363 -43.15 10.83 -21.54
N LYS A 364 -42.13 10.44 -20.78
CA LYS A 364 -40.78 11.02 -20.80
C LYS A 364 -39.78 10.08 -21.45
N ILE A 365 -39.89 8.78 -21.22
CA ILE A 365 -38.93 7.76 -21.67
C ILE A 365 -39.68 6.68 -22.44
N LEU A 366 -39.26 6.46 -23.69
CA LEU A 366 -39.71 5.36 -24.52
C LEU A 366 -38.52 4.54 -24.99
N ARG A 367 -38.48 3.26 -24.63
CA ARG A 367 -37.45 2.32 -25.10
C ARG A 367 -38.04 1.28 -26.03
N LEU A 368 -37.42 1.17 -27.20
CA LEU A 368 -37.80 0.31 -28.31
C LEU A 368 -36.57 -0.40 -28.87
N LYS A 369 -35.64 -0.84 -28.01
CA LYS A 369 -34.48 -1.61 -28.47
C LYS A 369 -34.93 -2.94 -29.04
N GLY A 370 -34.20 -3.53 -29.99
CA GLY A 370 -34.49 -4.90 -30.43
C GLY A 370 -35.93 -5.13 -30.92
N TYR A 371 -36.57 -4.15 -31.55
CA TYR A 371 -37.74 -4.36 -32.40
C TYR A 371 -37.35 -5.00 -33.74
N VAL A 372 -36.13 -4.68 -34.21
CA VAL A 372 -35.47 -5.24 -35.41
C VAL A 372 -36.19 -4.86 -36.71
N PHE A 373 -35.78 -3.75 -37.35
CA PHE A 373 -36.42 -3.25 -38.58
C PHE A 373 -35.42 -2.54 -39.52
N GLN A 374 -35.73 -2.51 -40.82
CA GLN A 374 -34.76 -2.12 -41.85
C GLN A 374 -34.56 -0.60 -41.98
N GLN A 375 -35.65 0.17 -42.02
CA GLN A 375 -35.62 1.60 -42.30
C GLN A 375 -36.50 2.38 -41.32
N LEU A 376 -35.99 3.51 -40.83
CA LEU A 376 -36.77 4.48 -40.07
C LEU A 376 -37.40 5.51 -41.02
N LYS A 377 -38.72 5.65 -40.99
CA LYS A 377 -39.48 6.55 -41.88
C LYS A 377 -40.27 7.59 -41.08
N PRO A 378 -40.73 8.70 -41.69
CA PRO A 378 -41.57 9.69 -41.01
C PRO A 378 -42.82 9.09 -40.35
N GLU A 379 -43.41 8.04 -40.93
CA GLU A 379 -44.58 7.37 -40.37
C GLU A 379 -44.25 6.59 -39.09
N SER A 380 -43.00 6.14 -38.92
CA SER A 380 -42.56 5.38 -37.74
C SER A 380 -42.61 6.20 -36.46
N ILE A 381 -42.37 7.50 -36.56
CA ILE A 381 -42.36 8.44 -35.41
C ILE A 381 -43.61 9.32 -35.35
N ALA A 382 -44.52 9.24 -36.32
CA ALA A 382 -45.69 10.11 -36.40
C ALA A 382 -46.54 10.13 -35.12
N PRO A 383 -46.82 9.00 -34.44
CA PRO A 383 -47.55 9.00 -33.17
C PRO A 383 -46.80 9.69 -32.01
N LEU A 384 -45.47 9.80 -32.11
CA LEU A 384 -44.62 10.36 -31.05
C LEU A 384 -44.46 11.88 -31.17
N LYS A 385 -44.68 12.46 -32.37
CA LYS A 385 -44.55 13.91 -32.62
C LYS A 385 -45.46 14.77 -31.74
N ALA A 386 -46.62 14.23 -31.36
CA ALA A 386 -47.62 14.93 -30.54
C ALA A 386 -47.33 14.89 -29.03
N LEU A 387 -46.28 14.18 -28.59
CA LEU A 387 -45.97 13.99 -27.16
C LEU A 387 -45.14 15.16 -26.61
N PRO A 388 -45.72 16.02 -25.75
CA PRO A 388 -45.06 17.25 -25.32
C PRO A 388 -43.88 17.00 -24.35
N GLY A 389 -43.90 15.89 -23.62
CA GLY A 389 -42.94 15.57 -22.57
C GLY A 389 -41.86 14.55 -22.92
N LEU A 390 -41.81 14.04 -24.16
CA LEU A 390 -40.90 12.96 -24.55
C LEU A 390 -39.45 13.44 -24.57
N GLN A 391 -38.66 13.03 -23.57
CA GLN A 391 -37.27 13.42 -23.39
C GLN A 391 -36.30 12.38 -23.95
N VAL A 392 -36.59 11.09 -23.78
CA VAL A 392 -35.69 9.99 -24.17
C VAL A 392 -36.41 9.06 -25.13
N LEU A 393 -35.82 8.88 -26.31
CA LEU A 393 -36.21 7.87 -27.28
C LEU A 393 -35.02 6.95 -27.55
N ASP A 394 -35.17 5.67 -27.18
CA ASP A 394 -34.13 4.67 -27.37
C ASP A 394 -34.54 3.67 -28.46
N LEU A 395 -33.84 3.73 -29.58
CA LEU A 395 -33.98 2.86 -30.75
C LEU A 395 -32.70 2.05 -30.98
N GLY A 396 -31.93 1.77 -29.93
CA GLY A 396 -30.71 0.97 -30.03
C GLY A 396 -30.95 -0.49 -30.46
N THR A 397 -29.93 -1.16 -30.99
CA THR A 397 -29.98 -2.61 -31.31
C THR A 397 -31.16 -3.01 -32.23
N ASN A 398 -31.53 -2.17 -33.20
CA ASN A 398 -32.64 -2.43 -34.12
C ASN A 398 -32.19 -2.87 -35.52
N PHE A 399 -30.88 -2.95 -35.77
CA PHE A 399 -30.32 -3.26 -37.08
C PHE A 399 -30.82 -2.33 -38.19
N ILE A 400 -31.12 -1.06 -37.87
CA ILE A 400 -31.58 -0.06 -38.86
C ILE A 400 -30.45 0.17 -39.87
N LYS A 401 -30.73 0.04 -41.17
CA LYS A 401 -29.75 0.22 -42.26
C LYS A 401 -29.76 1.64 -42.83
N MET A 402 -30.97 2.14 -43.12
CA MET A 402 -31.17 3.43 -43.78
C MET A 402 -32.05 4.31 -42.90
N THR A 403 -31.63 5.54 -42.68
CA THR A 403 -32.43 6.55 -41.98
C THR A 403 -32.02 7.93 -42.42
N ASN A 404 -33.00 8.82 -42.61
CA ASN A 404 -32.74 10.25 -42.68
C ASN A 404 -32.79 10.78 -41.25
N LEU A 405 -31.64 11.06 -40.65
CA LEU A 405 -31.55 11.51 -39.25
C LEU A 405 -32.32 12.80 -38.98
N SER A 406 -32.54 13.63 -40.02
CA SER A 406 -33.30 14.88 -39.90
C SER A 406 -34.76 14.67 -39.47
N ILE A 407 -35.38 13.51 -39.74
CA ILE A 407 -36.77 13.23 -39.32
C ILE A 407 -36.90 13.21 -37.79
N LEU A 408 -35.84 12.82 -37.09
CA LEU A 408 -35.82 12.75 -35.63
C LEU A 408 -35.85 14.14 -34.99
N MET A 409 -35.46 15.18 -35.73
CA MET A 409 -35.53 16.56 -35.26
C MET A 409 -36.96 17.11 -35.23
N GLU A 410 -37.91 16.43 -35.87
CA GLU A 410 -39.32 16.77 -35.72
C GLU A 410 -39.83 16.54 -34.27
N LEU A 411 -39.11 15.75 -33.47
CA LEU A 411 -39.42 15.48 -32.06
C LEU A 411 -38.95 16.63 -31.14
N LYS A 412 -39.55 17.82 -31.25
CA LYS A 412 -39.02 19.06 -30.63
C LYS A 412 -38.64 18.97 -29.14
N SER A 413 -39.32 18.14 -28.35
CA SER A 413 -39.15 17.96 -26.90
C SER A 413 -37.99 17.03 -26.49
N PHE A 414 -37.33 16.35 -27.42
CA PHE A 414 -36.30 15.36 -27.08
C PHE A 414 -35.08 16.00 -26.39
N GLN A 415 -34.51 15.26 -25.44
CA GLN A 415 -33.20 15.51 -24.85
C GLN A 415 -32.18 14.48 -25.31
N ILE A 416 -32.56 13.21 -25.39
CA ILE A 416 -31.68 12.11 -25.80
C ILE A 416 -32.39 11.24 -26.84
N ILE A 417 -31.73 11.04 -27.97
CA ILE A 417 -32.10 10.02 -28.96
C ILE A 417 -30.93 9.07 -29.12
N SER A 418 -31.13 7.79 -28.80
CA SER A 418 -30.12 6.75 -29.05
C SER A 418 -30.53 5.87 -30.22
N LEU A 419 -29.61 5.75 -31.17
CA LEU A 419 -29.59 4.83 -32.30
C LEU A 419 -28.35 3.93 -32.23
N SER A 420 -27.83 3.72 -31.01
CA SER A 420 -26.64 2.88 -30.79
C SER A 420 -26.83 1.44 -31.31
N ASP A 421 -25.74 0.78 -31.70
CA ASP A 421 -25.76 -0.64 -32.12
C ASP A 421 -26.72 -0.93 -33.28
N ASN A 422 -26.82 -0.02 -34.24
CA ASN A 422 -27.56 -0.21 -35.48
C ASN A 422 -26.61 -0.49 -36.65
N LYS A 423 -27.13 -0.46 -37.89
CA LYS A 423 -26.37 -0.70 -39.12
C LYS A 423 -26.44 0.51 -40.05
N ILE A 424 -26.60 1.70 -39.48
CA ILE A 424 -26.78 2.94 -40.24
C ILE A 424 -25.48 3.22 -40.99
N SER A 425 -25.58 3.43 -42.29
CA SER A 425 -24.49 3.89 -43.15
C SER A 425 -24.85 5.22 -43.79
N SER A 426 -23.83 6.01 -44.19
CA SER A 426 -24.08 7.22 -44.98
C SER A 426 -24.74 6.85 -46.31
N PRO A 427 -25.74 7.62 -46.78
CA PRO A 427 -26.22 7.47 -48.15
C PRO A 427 -25.06 7.76 -49.10
N SER A 428 -24.76 6.83 -50.00
CA SER A 428 -23.94 7.12 -51.18
C SER A 428 -24.76 8.08 -52.04
N ASP A 429 -24.19 9.22 -52.41
CA ASP A 429 -24.84 10.18 -53.30
C ASP A 429 -25.40 9.46 -54.54
N GLY A 430 -26.71 9.58 -54.77
CA GLY A 430 -27.30 9.39 -56.09
C GLY A 430 -28.12 8.13 -56.39
N GLN A 431 -28.71 7.41 -55.43
CA GLN A 431 -29.80 6.48 -55.77
C GLN A 431 -30.98 6.55 -54.80
N ASP A 432 -32.07 7.14 -55.29
CA ASP A 432 -33.41 6.77 -54.85
C ASP A 432 -33.60 5.25 -54.99
N ALA A 433 -34.07 4.65 -53.90
CA ALA A 433 -34.76 3.37 -53.80
C ALA A 433 -34.74 2.46 -55.06
N VAL A 434 -33.72 1.62 -55.20
CA VAL A 434 -33.88 0.34 -55.90
C VAL A 434 -33.91 -0.75 -54.85
N GLY A 435 -35.11 -1.28 -54.62
CA GLY A 435 -35.27 -2.51 -53.86
C GLY A 435 -34.46 -3.61 -54.54
N PHE A 436 -33.57 -4.26 -53.80
CA PHE A 436 -32.98 -5.53 -54.23
C PHE A 436 -34.10 -6.59 -54.24
N SER A 437 -34.82 -6.65 -55.35
CA SER A 437 -35.60 -7.81 -55.77
C SER A 437 -34.65 -8.78 -56.46
N GLY A 438 -34.53 -9.99 -55.89
CA GLY A 438 -34.19 -11.25 -56.57
C GLY A 438 -32.90 -11.30 -57.40
N GLY A 439 -31.88 -12.00 -56.89
CA GLY A 439 -30.75 -12.44 -57.70
C GLY A 439 -29.58 -12.97 -56.86
N GLU A 440 -29.62 -14.28 -56.59
CA GLU A 440 -28.53 -15.19 -56.20
C GLU A 440 -27.61 -14.91 -54.97
N PRO A 441 -27.20 -15.97 -54.25
CA PRO A 441 -26.50 -15.84 -52.99
C PRO A 441 -25.02 -15.54 -53.21
N PHE A 442 -24.66 -14.25 -53.29
CA PHE A 442 -23.26 -13.86 -53.17
C PHE A 442 -22.80 -14.10 -51.73
N GLN A 443 -21.95 -15.12 -51.62
CA GLN A 443 -21.23 -15.60 -50.48
C GLN A 443 -20.35 -14.48 -49.88
N TRP A 444 -20.93 -13.65 -49.02
CA TRP A 444 -20.17 -12.77 -48.14
C TRP A 444 -20.11 -13.36 -46.73
N SER A 445 -19.02 -14.06 -46.50
CA SER A 445 -18.33 -14.08 -45.22
C SER A 445 -16.84 -13.99 -45.53
N PRO A 446 -16.15 -13.08 -44.84
CA PRO A 446 -15.55 -13.54 -43.61
C PRO A 446 -16.17 -12.78 -42.43
N MET A 447 -16.95 -13.51 -41.62
CA MET A 447 -16.85 -13.31 -40.18
C MET A 447 -15.36 -13.50 -39.85
N SER A 448 -14.63 -12.40 -39.74
CA SER A 448 -13.35 -12.44 -39.05
C SER A 448 -13.63 -12.98 -37.65
N ALA A 449 -12.88 -14.00 -37.27
CA ALA A 449 -12.88 -14.55 -35.94
C ALA A 449 -12.88 -13.39 -34.94
N ALA A 450 -13.93 -13.32 -34.12
CA ALA A 450 -14.02 -12.33 -33.06
C ALA A 450 -12.76 -12.43 -32.22
N ALA A 451 -11.87 -11.45 -32.35
CA ALA A 451 -10.78 -11.27 -31.43
C ALA A 451 -11.39 -11.29 -30.02
N PRO A 452 -10.81 -12.04 -29.06
CA PRO A 452 -11.27 -12.03 -27.68
C PRO A 452 -11.04 -10.62 -27.14
N TYR A 453 -12.06 -9.77 -27.26
CA TYR A 453 -12.07 -8.43 -26.70
C TYR A 453 -11.94 -8.56 -25.17
N GLN A 454 -10.82 -8.05 -24.65
CA GLN A 454 -10.59 -7.98 -23.21
C GLN A 454 -11.57 -6.98 -22.59
N ASN A 455 -12.58 -7.51 -21.89
CA ASN A 455 -13.61 -6.78 -21.17
C ASN A 455 -13.01 -5.90 -20.06
N LYS A 456 -13.05 -4.57 -20.23
CA LYS A 456 -13.16 -3.60 -19.13
C LYS A 456 -14.38 -2.68 -19.26
N GLU A 457 -15.00 -2.61 -20.43
CA GLU A 457 -16.34 -2.02 -20.60
C GLU A 457 -17.36 -3.12 -20.35
N VAL A 458 -17.90 -3.15 -19.13
CA VAL A 458 -19.02 -4.03 -18.79
C VAL A 458 -20.17 -3.68 -19.73
N ARG A 459 -20.39 -4.53 -20.72
CA ARG A 459 -21.48 -4.41 -21.70
C ARG A 459 -22.81 -4.13 -20.98
N GLU A 460 -23.68 -3.33 -21.59
CA GLU A 460 -25.09 -3.18 -21.21
C GLU A 460 -25.83 -4.50 -21.48
N ILE A 461 -25.58 -5.53 -20.66
CA ILE A 461 -26.32 -6.80 -20.70
C ILE A 461 -27.70 -6.63 -20.03
N HIS A 462 -28.15 -5.39 -19.74
CA HIS A 462 -29.37 -5.05 -18.99
C HIS A 462 -30.55 -5.98 -19.30
N TYR A 463 -30.98 -6.06 -20.56
CA TYR A 463 -32.14 -6.86 -21.00
C TYR A 463 -31.92 -8.38 -21.03
N PHE A 464 -30.66 -8.83 -20.94
CA PHE A 464 -30.27 -10.24 -20.99
C PHE A 464 -29.68 -10.74 -19.67
N ARG A 465 -29.60 -9.90 -18.63
CA ARG A 465 -29.18 -10.34 -17.30
C ARG A 465 -30.31 -11.18 -16.70
N TYR A 466 -29.93 -12.21 -15.96
CA TYR A 466 -30.91 -12.99 -15.20
C TYR A 466 -31.63 -12.10 -14.19
N ASP A 467 -30.87 -11.37 -13.36
CA ASP A 467 -31.41 -10.46 -12.35
C ASP A 467 -30.57 -9.18 -12.34
N GLU A 468 -31.12 -8.10 -12.86
CA GLU A 468 -30.46 -6.79 -12.91
C GLU A 468 -30.34 -6.14 -11.52
N TYR A 469 -31.28 -6.46 -10.63
CA TYR A 469 -31.37 -5.89 -9.28
C TYR A 469 -30.75 -6.81 -8.22
N ALA A 470 -29.95 -7.80 -8.62
CA ALA A 470 -29.21 -8.66 -7.71
C ALA A 470 -28.20 -7.81 -6.92
N ARG A 471 -28.16 -8.01 -5.59
CA ARG A 471 -27.14 -7.39 -4.75
C ARG A 471 -25.84 -8.18 -4.86
N SER A 472 -24.74 -7.46 -4.99
CA SER A 472 -23.41 -8.02 -4.77
C SER A 472 -23.15 -8.13 -3.29
N CYS A 473 -22.32 -9.10 -2.90
CA CYS A 473 -21.86 -9.22 -1.51
C CYS A 473 -21.20 -7.95 -1.00
N LYS A 474 -20.62 -7.12 -1.87
CA LYS A 474 -19.80 -5.97 -1.44
C LYS A 474 -20.62 -4.74 -1.01
N TYR A 475 -21.80 -4.51 -1.60
CA TYR A 475 -22.57 -3.28 -1.41
C TYR A 475 -23.99 -3.59 -0.95
N LYS A 476 -24.53 -2.79 -0.01
CA LYS A 476 -25.90 -2.94 0.51
C LYS A 476 -26.94 -2.50 -0.51
N SER A 477 -26.63 -1.41 -1.20
CA SER A 477 -27.42 -0.97 -2.34
C SER A 477 -27.36 -2.04 -3.42
N LYS A 478 -28.35 -2.03 -4.31
CA LYS A 478 -28.19 -2.59 -5.65
C LYS A 478 -26.79 -2.18 -6.11
N GLU A 479 -25.99 -3.11 -6.64
CA GLU A 479 -24.97 -2.62 -7.59
C GLU A 479 -25.78 -1.74 -8.53
N LEU A 480 -25.31 -0.52 -8.82
CA LEU A 480 -25.85 0.17 -9.97
C LEU A 480 -25.57 -0.79 -11.14
N GLY A 481 -26.51 -1.72 -11.39
CA GLY A 481 -26.82 -2.22 -12.71
C GLY A 481 -26.82 -0.95 -13.50
N VAL A 482 -25.79 -0.85 -14.32
CA VAL A 482 -25.30 0.38 -14.93
C VAL A 482 -26.44 0.89 -15.81
N ILE A 483 -27.39 1.60 -15.20
CA ILE A 483 -28.10 2.70 -15.80
C ILE A 483 -27.15 3.88 -15.64
N THR A 484 -25.89 3.73 -16.10
CA THR A 484 -25.30 4.89 -16.77
C THR A 484 -26.31 5.18 -17.86
N SER A 485 -26.78 6.41 -17.90
CA SER A 485 -27.48 6.90 -19.08
C SER A 485 -26.78 6.31 -20.31
N PHE A 486 -27.57 5.76 -21.24
CA PHE A 486 -27.10 5.13 -22.49
C PHE A 486 -26.11 6.04 -23.27
N VAL A 487 -26.13 7.32 -22.92
CA VAL A 487 -25.19 8.40 -23.26
C VAL A 487 -24.32 8.74 -22.04
N LYS A 488 -23.00 8.91 -22.18
CA LYS A 488 -22.13 9.47 -21.12
C LYS A 488 -22.84 10.64 -20.41
N ARG A 489 -23.06 10.57 -19.09
CA ARG A 489 -23.83 11.61 -18.33
C ARG A 489 -23.33 13.02 -18.64
N GLU A 490 -22.02 13.17 -18.74
CA GLU A 490 -21.32 14.40 -19.10
C GLU A 490 -21.81 15.00 -20.42
N CYS A 491 -22.03 14.16 -21.44
CA CYS A 491 -22.52 14.56 -22.75
C CYS A 491 -23.99 15.02 -22.69
N SER A 492 -24.86 14.28 -21.97
CA SER A 492 -26.28 14.65 -21.83
C SER A 492 -26.54 15.96 -21.07
N GLN A 493 -25.59 16.40 -20.22
CA GLN A 493 -25.68 17.66 -19.47
C GLN A 493 -25.59 18.89 -20.37
N PHE A 494 -24.96 18.79 -21.55
CA PHE A 494 -24.86 19.91 -22.49
C PHE A 494 -26.17 20.20 -23.22
N GLY A 495 -27.10 19.24 -23.27
CA GLY A 495 -28.43 19.41 -23.86
C GLY A 495 -28.78 18.30 -24.85
N LYS A 496 -29.40 18.70 -25.98
CA LYS A 496 -29.87 17.76 -27.00
C LYS A 496 -28.75 16.87 -27.50
N THR A 497 -28.94 15.56 -27.32
CA THR A 497 -27.95 14.53 -27.59
C THR A 497 -28.46 13.54 -28.63
N LEU A 498 -27.62 13.28 -29.63
CA LEU A 498 -27.78 12.19 -30.56
C LEU A 498 -26.66 11.16 -30.37
N ASP A 499 -27.04 9.93 -30.08
CA ASP A 499 -26.11 8.81 -29.99
C ASP A 499 -26.29 7.89 -31.19
N VAL A 500 -25.30 7.90 -32.09
CA VAL A 500 -25.20 7.03 -33.26
C VAL A 500 -23.96 6.14 -33.15
N SER A 501 -23.54 5.82 -31.92
CA SER A 501 -22.40 4.94 -31.68
C SER A 501 -22.63 3.53 -32.21
N ARG A 502 -21.54 2.83 -32.55
CA ARG A 502 -21.55 1.44 -33.02
C ARG A 502 -22.50 1.22 -34.20
N ASN A 503 -22.44 2.13 -35.17
CA ASN A 503 -23.10 2.02 -36.48
C ASN A 503 -22.07 1.69 -37.57
N ASN A 504 -22.48 1.76 -38.84
CA ASN A 504 -21.63 1.51 -40.00
C ASN A 504 -21.37 2.80 -40.79
N ILE A 505 -21.25 3.94 -40.11
CA ILE A 505 -20.98 5.23 -40.76
C ILE A 505 -19.49 5.27 -41.09
N PHE A 506 -19.09 4.91 -42.30
CA PHE A 506 -17.67 4.91 -42.69
C PHE A 506 -17.19 6.26 -43.28
N PHE A 507 -18.12 7.08 -43.75
CA PHE A 507 -17.90 8.41 -44.35
C PHE A 507 -18.98 9.37 -43.87
N LEU A 508 -18.65 10.64 -43.61
CA LEU A 508 -19.60 11.69 -43.24
C LEU A 508 -19.73 12.72 -44.36
N HIS A 509 -20.95 12.88 -44.86
CA HIS A 509 -21.31 13.99 -45.72
C HIS A 509 -21.91 15.14 -44.89
N PRO A 510 -21.64 16.43 -45.18
CA PRO A 510 -22.18 17.56 -44.40
C PRO A 510 -23.71 17.57 -44.30
N SER A 511 -24.41 17.14 -45.36
CA SER A 511 -25.88 17.03 -45.38
C SER A 511 -26.44 15.91 -44.49
N PHE A 512 -25.61 14.94 -44.09
CA PHE A 512 -26.02 13.82 -43.23
C PHE A 512 -26.37 14.30 -41.80
N LEU A 513 -25.83 15.45 -41.39
CA LEU A 513 -25.93 16.00 -40.04
C LEU A 513 -26.53 17.41 -40.02
N ASN A 514 -27.65 17.63 -40.72
CA ASN A 514 -28.38 18.90 -40.66
C ASN A 514 -29.14 19.07 -39.32
N LEU A 515 -28.39 19.12 -38.22
CA LEU A 515 -28.91 19.00 -36.84
C LEU A 515 -28.34 20.13 -35.95
N GLY A 516 -28.59 21.39 -36.33
CA GLY A 516 -27.98 22.57 -35.68
C GLY A 516 -28.35 22.81 -34.22
N GLU A 517 -29.35 22.11 -33.67
CA GLU A 517 -29.73 22.20 -32.25
C GLU A 517 -28.94 21.25 -31.33
N LEU A 518 -28.16 20.33 -31.90
CA LEU A 518 -27.40 19.35 -31.11
C LEU A 518 -26.30 20.02 -30.29
N ARG A 519 -26.18 19.56 -29.05
CA ARG A 519 -25.13 19.96 -28.10
C ARG A 519 -24.15 18.82 -27.87
N CYS A 520 -24.60 17.57 -27.98
CA CYS A 520 -23.74 16.41 -27.95
C CYS A 520 -24.02 15.43 -29.09
N LEU A 521 -22.94 14.88 -29.67
CA LEU A 521 -22.97 13.86 -30.70
C LEU A 521 -22.01 12.73 -30.33
N ASN A 522 -22.53 11.49 -30.28
CA ASN A 522 -21.71 10.30 -30.10
C ASN A 522 -21.63 9.50 -31.41
N LEU A 523 -20.44 9.52 -32.02
CA LEU A 523 -20.07 8.80 -33.24
C LEU A 523 -19.10 7.65 -32.96
N SER A 524 -18.94 7.25 -31.69
CA SER A 524 -17.95 6.24 -31.33
C SER A 524 -18.21 4.89 -32.01
N GLY A 525 -17.17 4.15 -32.38
CA GLY A 525 -17.32 2.77 -32.88
C GLY A 525 -17.92 2.63 -34.28
N ASN A 526 -17.82 3.64 -35.15
CA ASN A 526 -18.36 3.63 -36.51
C ASN A 526 -17.37 3.15 -37.59
N ALA A 527 -16.13 2.86 -37.20
CA ALA A 527 -15.02 2.51 -38.10
C ALA A 527 -14.77 3.57 -39.20
N MET A 528 -15.04 4.85 -38.91
CA MET A 528 -14.79 5.96 -39.82
C MET A 528 -13.32 6.08 -40.19
N SER A 529 -13.01 6.13 -41.49
CA SER A 529 -11.64 6.22 -42.03
C SER A 529 -11.37 7.50 -42.83
N GLN A 530 -12.24 8.50 -42.72
CA GLN A 530 -12.14 9.76 -43.47
C GLN A 530 -11.07 10.68 -42.86
N SER A 531 -10.24 11.28 -43.73
CA SER A 531 -9.30 12.34 -43.38
C SER A 531 -10.07 13.66 -43.24
N LEU A 532 -10.40 14.06 -42.02
CA LEU A 532 -11.24 15.21 -41.75
C LEU A 532 -10.53 16.52 -42.12
N ASN A 533 -11.15 17.34 -42.95
CA ASN A 533 -10.57 18.62 -43.41
C ASN A 533 -11.28 19.86 -42.84
N GLY A 534 -12.35 19.66 -42.08
CA GLY A 534 -13.10 20.73 -41.42
C GLY A 534 -14.35 21.17 -42.18
N SER A 535 -14.93 20.29 -43.00
CA SER A 535 -16.17 20.53 -43.75
C SER A 535 -17.32 19.64 -43.30
N GLU A 536 -17.00 18.53 -42.63
CA GLU A 536 -17.90 17.44 -42.32
C GLU A 536 -19.00 17.83 -41.33
N PHE A 537 -18.71 18.71 -40.37
CA PHE A 537 -19.64 19.11 -39.31
C PHE A 537 -20.17 20.55 -39.45
N THR A 538 -20.16 21.12 -40.66
CA THR A 538 -20.51 22.54 -40.92
C THR A 538 -21.89 22.97 -40.40
N HIS A 539 -22.86 22.07 -40.35
CA HIS A 539 -24.20 22.33 -39.82
C HIS A 539 -24.33 22.22 -38.29
N LEU A 540 -23.32 21.68 -37.59
CA LEU A 540 -23.34 21.42 -36.14
C LEU A 540 -22.69 22.56 -35.33
N THR A 541 -23.08 23.80 -35.62
CA THR A 541 -22.45 25.00 -35.05
C THR A 541 -22.57 25.13 -33.53
N ASN A 542 -23.57 24.49 -32.93
CA ASN A 542 -23.85 24.54 -31.49
C ASN A 542 -23.23 23.40 -30.67
N LEU A 543 -22.53 22.47 -31.33
CA LEU A 543 -22.00 21.27 -30.69
C LEU A 543 -20.94 21.62 -29.64
N GLN A 544 -21.08 21.04 -28.46
CA GLN A 544 -20.19 21.25 -27.31
C GLN A 544 -19.44 19.97 -26.92
N TYR A 545 -20.02 18.80 -27.17
CA TYR A 545 -19.39 17.52 -26.92
C TYR A 545 -19.41 16.66 -28.19
N LEU A 546 -18.24 16.19 -28.62
CA LEU A 546 -18.11 15.19 -29.68
C LEU A 546 -17.36 13.96 -29.18
N ASP A 547 -18.03 12.81 -29.19
CA ASP A 547 -17.38 11.51 -29.02
C ASP A 547 -17.10 10.90 -30.39
N PHE A 548 -15.82 10.86 -30.77
CA PHE A 548 -15.31 10.25 -31.99
C PHE A 548 -14.43 9.03 -31.68
N SER A 549 -14.54 8.46 -30.48
CA SER A 549 -13.67 7.38 -30.04
C SER A 549 -13.91 6.07 -30.79
N SER A 550 -12.93 5.16 -30.81
CA SER A 550 -13.07 3.84 -31.46
C SER A 550 -13.42 3.92 -32.96
N ASN A 551 -12.86 4.90 -33.67
CA ASN A 551 -12.93 5.01 -35.12
C ASN A 551 -11.55 4.74 -35.73
N ARG A 552 -11.33 5.16 -36.97
CA ARG A 552 -10.04 5.13 -37.66
C ARG A 552 -9.72 6.54 -38.14
N LEU A 553 -9.70 7.51 -37.23
CA LEU A 553 -9.43 8.91 -37.57
C LEU A 553 -8.06 9.07 -38.23
N ASP A 554 -8.03 9.67 -39.43
CA ASP A 554 -6.81 10.08 -40.11
C ASP A 554 -6.60 11.61 -39.95
N LEU A 555 -5.60 12.00 -39.15
CA LEU A 555 -5.27 13.41 -38.88
C LEU A 555 -4.26 13.95 -39.90
N LEU A 556 -4.63 13.93 -41.18
CA LEU A 556 -3.80 14.47 -42.26
C LEU A 556 -3.79 16.02 -42.28
N TYR A 557 -4.93 16.65 -41.94
CA TYR A 557 -5.10 18.10 -42.03
C TYR A 557 -5.15 18.76 -40.66
N SER A 558 -4.45 19.88 -40.49
CA SER A 558 -4.53 20.70 -39.26
C SER A 558 -5.88 21.43 -39.12
N THR A 559 -6.71 21.45 -40.16
CA THR A 559 -8.05 22.06 -40.16
C THR A 559 -9.14 21.10 -39.66
N ALA A 560 -8.79 19.86 -39.29
CA ALA A 560 -9.74 18.90 -38.73
C ALA A 560 -10.52 19.52 -37.55
N PHE A 561 -11.85 19.39 -37.59
CA PHE A 561 -12.79 19.90 -36.58
C PHE A 561 -12.90 21.43 -36.45
N GLN A 562 -12.22 22.24 -37.29
CA GLN A 562 -12.21 23.70 -37.15
C GLN A 562 -13.60 24.36 -37.19
N GLU A 563 -14.56 23.75 -37.87
CA GLU A 563 -15.93 24.20 -38.00
C GLU A 563 -16.72 24.15 -36.68
N LEU A 564 -16.27 23.33 -35.73
CA LEU A 564 -16.88 23.13 -34.41
C LEU A 564 -16.45 24.23 -33.42
N SER A 565 -16.78 25.48 -33.72
CA SER A 565 -16.37 26.67 -32.95
C SER A 565 -16.85 26.71 -31.49
N ASN A 566 -17.88 25.94 -31.12
CA ASN A 566 -18.41 25.86 -29.76
C ASN A 566 -17.99 24.61 -28.97
N LEU A 567 -17.09 23.78 -29.54
CA LEU A 567 -16.69 22.52 -28.94
C LEU A 567 -15.93 22.74 -27.62
N VAL A 568 -16.36 22.03 -26.58
CA VAL A 568 -15.79 22.06 -25.22
C VAL A 568 -15.08 20.75 -24.90
N ILE A 569 -15.64 19.62 -25.31
CA ILE A 569 -15.08 18.29 -25.08
C ILE A 569 -14.95 17.54 -26.41
N LEU A 570 -13.76 17.03 -26.68
CA LEU A 570 -13.47 16.17 -27.82
C LEU A 570 -12.83 14.87 -27.36
N ASP A 571 -13.46 13.75 -27.68
CA ASP A 571 -12.91 12.41 -27.45
C ASP A 571 -12.53 11.75 -28.78
N ILE A 572 -11.24 11.62 -29.04
CA ILE A 572 -10.67 10.92 -30.20
C ILE A 572 -9.87 9.69 -29.76
N SER A 573 -10.21 9.11 -28.61
CA SER A 573 -9.53 7.92 -28.07
C SER A 573 -9.76 6.68 -28.94
N LYS A 574 -8.86 5.68 -28.88
CA LYS A 574 -8.95 4.41 -29.62
C LYS A 574 -9.07 4.57 -31.15
N ASN A 575 -8.34 5.52 -31.71
CA ASN A 575 -8.17 5.76 -33.16
C ASN A 575 -6.77 5.34 -33.65
N ASN A 576 -6.23 4.24 -33.12
CA ASN A 576 -4.84 3.80 -33.33
C ASN A 576 -4.49 3.35 -34.77
N TYR A 577 -5.48 3.02 -35.60
CA TYR A 577 -5.27 2.39 -36.91
C TYR A 577 -4.25 3.12 -37.79
N TYR A 578 -4.38 4.44 -37.97
CA TYR A 578 -3.45 5.23 -38.77
C TYR A 578 -2.17 5.59 -38.01
N PHE A 579 -2.23 5.78 -36.68
CA PHE A 579 -1.05 6.11 -35.86
C PHE A 579 -0.04 4.97 -35.73
N GLU A 580 -0.48 3.71 -35.87
CA GLU A 580 0.42 2.55 -35.89
C GLU A 580 1.14 2.36 -37.23
N SER A 581 0.65 2.99 -38.30
CA SER A 581 1.23 2.86 -39.64
C SER A 581 2.42 3.81 -39.80
N GLU A 582 3.59 3.26 -40.09
CA GLU A 582 4.81 4.06 -40.31
C GLU A 582 4.72 4.89 -41.60
N GLY A 583 5.33 6.08 -41.60
CA GLY A 583 5.44 6.94 -42.79
C GLY A 583 4.22 7.81 -43.09
N LEU A 584 3.17 7.77 -42.27
CA LEU A 584 2.02 8.65 -42.40
C LEU A 584 2.23 10.00 -41.69
N THR A 585 1.64 11.04 -42.26
CA THR A 585 1.63 12.40 -41.68
C THR A 585 0.54 12.49 -40.63
N HIS A 586 0.90 13.00 -39.44
CA HIS A 586 -0.06 13.26 -38.37
C HIS A 586 0.06 14.71 -37.90
N MET A 587 -0.95 15.52 -38.20
CA MET A 587 -1.04 16.95 -37.88
C MET A 587 -1.79 17.17 -36.57
N LEU A 588 -1.10 16.92 -35.45
CA LEU A 588 -1.71 17.02 -34.13
C LEU A 588 -1.94 18.48 -33.68
N ASN A 589 -1.38 19.46 -34.36
CA ASN A 589 -1.62 20.89 -34.09
C ASN A 589 -3.02 21.41 -34.47
N PHE A 590 -3.97 20.54 -34.84
CA PHE A 590 -5.35 20.92 -35.13
C PHE A 590 -6.05 21.62 -33.96
N THR A 591 -5.59 21.36 -32.73
CA THR A 591 -6.13 21.96 -31.49
C THR A 591 -6.08 23.48 -31.45
N HIS A 592 -5.20 24.12 -32.23
CA HIS A 592 -5.10 25.59 -32.26
C HIS A 592 -6.37 26.26 -32.83
N ASN A 593 -7.12 25.54 -33.68
CA ASN A 593 -8.36 26.01 -34.29
C ASN A 593 -9.55 25.95 -33.32
N LEU A 594 -9.48 25.13 -32.28
CA LEU A 594 -10.58 24.89 -31.34
C LEU A 594 -10.51 25.84 -30.14
N LYS A 595 -11.07 27.05 -30.30
CA LYS A 595 -10.91 28.17 -29.34
C LYS A 595 -11.65 28.02 -28.00
N LYS A 596 -12.59 27.08 -27.88
CA LYS A 596 -13.36 26.82 -26.65
C LYS A 596 -13.12 25.43 -26.05
N LEU A 597 -12.19 24.66 -26.60
CA LEU A 597 -11.93 23.29 -26.20
C LEU A 597 -11.27 23.25 -24.83
N LYS A 598 -11.92 22.63 -23.85
CA LYS A 598 -11.42 22.50 -22.48
C LYS A 598 -10.85 21.11 -22.20
N ILE A 599 -11.47 20.06 -22.72
CA ILE A 599 -11.08 18.67 -22.46
C ILE A 599 -10.84 17.95 -23.78
N LEU A 600 -9.64 17.38 -23.92
CA LEU A 600 -9.24 16.57 -25.05
C LEU A 600 -8.83 15.18 -24.56
N MET A 601 -9.49 14.15 -25.08
CA MET A 601 -9.16 12.75 -24.79
C MET A 601 -8.57 12.10 -26.05
N MET A 602 -7.32 11.65 -25.94
CA MET A 602 -6.54 10.98 -27.00
C MET A 602 -5.98 9.65 -26.49
N ASN A 603 -6.76 8.95 -25.67
CA ASN A 603 -6.30 7.74 -25.00
C ASN A 603 -6.24 6.58 -26.00
N HIS A 604 -5.33 5.61 -25.79
CA HIS A 604 -5.24 4.38 -26.58
C HIS A 604 -5.08 4.61 -28.10
N ASN A 605 -4.41 5.68 -28.51
CA ASN A 605 -4.15 5.98 -29.92
C ASN A 605 -2.80 5.46 -30.40
N LYS A 606 -1.94 4.94 -29.51
CA LYS A 606 -0.59 4.45 -29.85
C LYS A 606 0.28 5.48 -30.59
N ILE A 607 0.04 6.78 -30.36
CA ILE A 607 0.78 7.87 -31.01
C ILE A 607 2.27 7.76 -30.67
N SER A 608 3.10 7.46 -31.67
CA SER A 608 4.57 7.36 -31.55
C SER A 608 5.32 8.44 -32.31
N THR A 609 4.68 9.08 -33.30
CA THR A 609 5.27 10.11 -34.16
C THR A 609 4.24 11.21 -34.42
N SER A 610 4.74 12.41 -34.68
CA SER A 610 3.94 13.59 -35.01
C SER A 610 4.74 14.45 -35.99
N THR A 611 4.09 14.97 -37.04
CA THR A 611 4.76 15.86 -38.01
C THR A 611 5.09 17.20 -37.34
N ASN A 612 4.20 17.69 -36.48
CA ASN A 612 4.45 18.85 -35.65
C ASN A 612 5.30 18.48 -34.44
N THR A 613 6.21 19.38 -34.05
CA THR A 613 7.08 19.23 -32.87
C THR A 613 6.42 19.72 -31.58
N GLU A 614 5.27 20.41 -31.68
CA GLU A 614 4.55 21.03 -30.56
C GLU A 614 3.04 20.96 -30.78
N LEU A 615 2.29 20.85 -29.68
CA LEU A 615 0.83 20.94 -29.61
C LEU A 615 0.43 22.30 -29.03
N GLU A 616 -0.51 22.99 -29.70
CA GLU A 616 -0.86 24.38 -29.38
C GLU A 616 -2.35 24.53 -29.02
N SER A 617 -2.65 25.18 -27.90
CA SER A 617 -4.01 25.56 -27.55
C SER A 617 -4.05 26.64 -26.48
N ASP A 618 -4.92 27.63 -26.67
CA ASP A 618 -5.16 28.73 -25.73
C ASP A 618 -6.26 28.40 -24.69
N SER A 619 -7.04 27.34 -24.90
CA SER A 619 -8.25 27.04 -24.12
C SER A 619 -8.21 25.71 -23.38
N LEU A 620 -7.32 24.79 -23.76
CA LEU A 620 -7.30 23.43 -23.22
C LEU A 620 -6.89 23.41 -21.74
N GLU A 621 -7.74 22.83 -20.90
CA GLU A 621 -7.55 22.72 -19.45
C GLU A 621 -7.13 21.29 -19.05
N ARG A 622 -7.66 20.26 -19.74
CA ARG A 622 -7.37 18.84 -19.45
C ARG A 622 -7.03 18.08 -20.72
N LEU A 623 -5.91 17.38 -20.70
CA LEU A 623 -5.46 16.48 -21.74
C LEU A 623 -5.27 15.07 -21.19
N GLU A 624 -6.02 14.12 -21.73
CA GLU A 624 -5.80 12.70 -21.48
C GLU A 624 -5.08 12.06 -22.66
N PHE A 625 -3.85 11.60 -22.41
CA PHE A 625 -2.93 11.05 -23.41
C PHE A 625 -2.46 9.66 -23.01
N ARG A 626 -3.34 8.86 -22.39
CA ARG A 626 -3.01 7.54 -21.87
C ARG A 626 -2.78 6.51 -22.98
N ASP A 627 -1.92 5.52 -22.73
CA ASP A 627 -1.67 4.42 -23.68
C ASP A 627 -1.31 4.89 -25.11
N ASN A 628 -0.44 5.90 -25.17
CA ASN A 628 0.29 6.29 -26.37
C ASN A 628 1.76 5.81 -26.26
N ARG A 629 2.63 6.31 -27.14
CA ARG A 629 4.03 5.89 -27.22
C ARG A 629 4.98 7.07 -26.99
N LEU A 630 4.80 7.76 -25.86
CA LEU A 630 5.73 8.81 -25.44
C LEU A 630 7.14 8.27 -25.18
N ASP A 631 7.31 6.97 -24.90
CA ASP A 631 8.60 6.29 -24.87
C ASP A 631 9.38 6.40 -26.21
N VAL A 632 8.66 6.39 -27.33
CA VAL A 632 9.25 6.58 -28.66
C VAL A 632 9.48 8.07 -28.94
N MET A 633 8.52 8.94 -28.60
CA MET A 633 8.64 10.39 -28.83
C MET A 633 9.74 11.03 -27.96
N TRP A 634 9.97 10.53 -26.75
CA TRP A 634 11.00 11.02 -25.83
C TRP A 634 12.23 10.12 -25.76
N ARG A 635 12.46 9.31 -26.81
CA ARG A 635 13.62 8.43 -26.87
C ARG A 635 14.92 9.22 -26.76
N ASP A 636 15.86 8.65 -25.99
CA ASP A 636 17.22 9.17 -25.81
C ASP A 636 17.91 9.41 -27.16
N GLY A 637 18.53 10.59 -27.31
CA GLY A 637 19.18 11.02 -28.55
C GLY A 637 18.33 11.92 -29.45
N THR A 638 17.05 12.13 -29.12
CA THR A 638 16.19 13.09 -29.85
C THR A 638 15.64 14.16 -28.91
N SER A 639 15.81 15.44 -29.26
CA SER A 639 15.25 16.58 -28.52
C SER A 639 13.95 17.12 -29.13
N ARG A 640 13.48 16.52 -30.22
CA ARG A 640 12.42 17.02 -31.09
C ARG A 640 11.10 17.27 -30.37
N TYR A 641 10.71 16.38 -29.44
CA TYR A 641 9.41 16.39 -28.78
C TYR A 641 9.48 16.74 -27.27
N PHE A 642 10.61 17.28 -26.79
CA PHE A 642 10.74 17.64 -25.37
C PHE A 642 9.79 18.77 -24.95
N ASN A 643 9.46 19.69 -25.87
CA ASN A 643 8.53 20.79 -25.63
C ASN A 643 7.12 20.49 -26.18
N TYR A 644 6.79 19.22 -26.42
CA TYR A 644 5.57 18.86 -27.16
C TYR A 644 4.29 19.44 -26.55
N PHE A 645 4.20 19.52 -25.23
CA PHE A 645 3.03 20.04 -24.51
C PHE A 645 3.16 21.51 -24.09
N LYS A 646 4.30 22.17 -24.33
CA LYS A 646 4.64 23.47 -23.71
C LYS A 646 3.66 24.59 -24.05
N LYS A 647 3.15 24.60 -25.29
CA LYS A 647 2.22 25.62 -25.81
C LYS A 647 0.75 25.37 -25.47
N LEU A 648 0.47 24.48 -24.52
CA LEU A 648 -0.86 24.32 -23.93
C LEU A 648 -1.00 25.26 -22.73
N PHE A 649 -1.16 26.55 -22.99
CA PHE A 649 -0.96 27.63 -22.00
C PHE A 649 -1.89 27.57 -20.78
N ASN A 650 -3.07 26.96 -20.92
CA ASN A 650 -4.07 26.85 -19.86
C ASN A 650 -4.21 25.43 -19.29
N LEU A 651 -3.31 24.50 -19.63
CA LEU A 651 -3.40 23.12 -19.19
C LEU A 651 -3.16 23.01 -17.69
N THR A 652 -4.13 22.43 -16.97
CA THR A 652 -4.07 22.17 -15.53
C THR A 652 -3.96 20.68 -15.24
N VAL A 653 -4.53 19.82 -16.08
CA VAL A 653 -4.52 18.36 -15.90
C VAL A 653 -3.90 17.67 -17.11
N LEU A 654 -2.84 16.89 -16.85
CA LEU A 654 -2.19 16.05 -17.86
C LEU A 654 -2.13 14.59 -17.38
N ASP A 655 -2.73 13.69 -18.16
CA ASP A 655 -2.64 12.26 -17.93
C ASP A 655 -1.82 11.57 -19.02
N ILE A 656 -0.60 11.14 -18.67
CA ILE A 656 0.34 10.39 -19.52
C ILE A 656 0.55 8.96 -18.99
N SER A 657 -0.47 8.40 -18.33
CA SER A 657 -0.43 7.03 -17.82
C SER A 657 -0.33 5.99 -18.95
N GLU A 658 0.20 4.80 -18.67
CA GLU A 658 0.28 3.66 -19.61
C GLU A 658 1.08 3.95 -20.91
N ASN A 659 1.97 4.95 -20.93
CA ASN A 659 2.79 5.33 -22.11
C ASN A 659 4.10 4.53 -22.29
N ASN A 660 4.25 3.41 -21.58
CA ASN A 660 5.46 2.58 -21.56
C ASN A 660 6.77 3.34 -21.24
N LEU A 661 6.69 4.43 -20.46
CA LEU A 661 7.87 5.23 -20.12
C LEU A 661 8.78 4.46 -19.15
N ASP A 662 10.02 4.17 -19.56
CA ASP A 662 11.07 3.59 -18.71
C ASP A 662 11.82 4.68 -17.91
N ASN A 663 12.02 5.85 -18.53
CA ASN A 663 12.58 7.06 -17.93
C ASN A 663 11.86 8.32 -18.50
N ILE A 664 12.05 9.47 -17.86
CA ILE A 664 11.64 10.77 -18.39
C ILE A 664 12.90 11.62 -18.55
N PRO A 665 13.28 12.04 -19.77
CA PRO A 665 14.44 12.90 -19.98
C PRO A 665 14.29 14.23 -19.23
N LYS A 666 15.35 14.70 -18.56
CA LYS A 666 15.31 15.92 -17.74
C LYS A 666 14.75 17.16 -18.47
N PRO A 667 15.11 17.44 -19.74
CA PRO A 667 14.59 18.61 -20.44
C PRO A 667 13.05 18.61 -20.60
N VAL A 668 12.39 17.44 -20.56
CA VAL A 668 10.93 17.34 -20.69
C VAL A 668 10.21 18.08 -19.56
N PHE A 669 10.76 18.08 -18.34
CA PHE A 669 10.14 18.80 -17.22
C PHE A 669 10.06 20.31 -17.45
N SER A 670 11.04 20.90 -18.14
CA SER A 670 11.03 22.31 -18.57
C SER A 670 10.17 22.59 -19.82
N GLY A 671 9.71 21.52 -20.46
CA GLY A 671 8.81 21.52 -21.63
C GLY A 671 7.35 21.24 -21.29
N LEU A 672 7.02 21.05 -20.00
CA LEU A 672 5.64 20.94 -19.52
C LEU A 672 5.02 22.34 -19.29
N PRO A 673 3.67 22.47 -19.32
CA PRO A 673 2.99 23.75 -19.10
C PRO A 673 3.16 24.31 -17.69
N ASP A 674 3.30 25.64 -17.58
CA ASP A 674 3.54 26.34 -16.30
C ASP A 674 2.35 26.27 -15.32
N LYS A 675 1.12 26.18 -15.84
CA LYS A 675 -0.13 26.10 -15.05
C LYS A 675 -0.50 24.68 -14.62
N LEU A 676 0.32 23.68 -14.96
CA LEU A 676 0.00 22.28 -14.69
C LEU A 676 -0.11 22.02 -13.18
N SER A 677 -1.29 21.57 -12.74
CA SER A 677 -1.61 21.31 -11.34
C SER A 677 -1.76 19.82 -11.03
N GLU A 678 -2.17 19.00 -11.99
CA GLU A 678 -2.33 17.56 -11.82
C GLU A 678 -1.57 16.80 -12.90
N LEU A 679 -0.67 15.92 -12.47
CA LEU A 679 0.12 15.08 -13.37
C LEU A 679 -0.05 13.60 -13.00
N TYR A 680 -0.59 12.84 -13.94
CA TYR A 680 -0.81 11.41 -13.81
C TYR A 680 0.15 10.65 -14.72
N ILE A 681 0.99 9.79 -14.13
CA ILE A 681 2.00 8.97 -14.82
C ILE A 681 1.86 7.51 -14.35
N LYS A 682 0.61 7.04 -14.23
CA LYS A 682 0.31 5.72 -13.66
C LYS A 682 0.71 4.62 -14.61
N LYS A 683 1.06 3.44 -14.08
CA LYS A 683 1.31 2.21 -14.86
C LYS A 683 2.26 2.42 -16.04
N ASN A 684 3.30 3.21 -15.83
CA ASN A 684 4.46 3.24 -16.71
C ASN A 684 5.50 2.22 -16.18
N ARG A 685 6.72 2.29 -16.68
CA ARG A 685 7.82 1.37 -16.32
C ARG A 685 8.95 2.13 -15.63
N LEU A 686 8.63 3.25 -14.98
CA LEU A 686 9.64 4.11 -14.38
C LEU A 686 10.38 3.38 -13.25
N HIS A 687 11.69 3.20 -13.43
CA HIS A 687 12.59 2.66 -12.40
C HIS A 687 13.13 3.74 -11.46
N SER A 688 13.28 4.95 -11.99
CA SER A 688 13.75 6.15 -11.28
C SER A 688 12.97 7.37 -11.74
N PHE A 689 12.85 8.37 -10.87
CA PHE A 689 12.20 9.64 -11.17
C PHE A 689 13.09 10.81 -10.73
N TYR A 690 13.28 11.80 -11.61
CA TYR A 690 14.13 12.96 -11.33
C TYR A 690 13.36 14.02 -10.52
N TRP A 691 13.17 13.75 -9.23
CA TRP A 691 12.38 14.61 -8.34
C TRP A 691 12.80 16.08 -8.32
N GLY A 692 14.10 16.38 -8.42
CA GLY A 692 14.60 17.77 -8.43
C GLY A 692 14.10 18.60 -9.62
N GLU A 693 13.70 17.96 -10.71
CA GLU A 693 13.17 18.63 -11.90
C GLU A 693 11.70 19.06 -11.70
N LEU A 694 11.02 18.64 -10.62
CA LEU A 694 9.68 19.13 -10.27
C LEU A 694 9.66 20.63 -9.96
N GLN A 695 10.82 21.25 -9.70
CA GLN A 695 10.93 22.70 -9.49
C GLN A 695 10.46 23.51 -10.71
N PHE A 696 10.46 22.91 -11.91
CA PHE A 696 9.94 23.53 -13.13
C PHE A 696 8.41 23.55 -13.18
N ILE A 697 7.72 22.71 -12.41
CA ILE A 697 6.25 22.61 -12.38
C ILE A 697 5.71 23.19 -11.07
N GLN A 698 5.81 24.52 -10.94
CA GLN A 698 5.57 25.22 -9.67
C GLN A 698 4.13 25.10 -9.16
N SER A 699 3.16 24.86 -10.04
CA SER A 699 1.73 24.79 -9.73
C SER A 699 1.24 23.38 -9.34
N LEU A 700 2.13 22.38 -9.29
CA LEU A 700 1.77 20.96 -9.12
C LEU A 700 1.19 20.64 -7.73
N ARG A 701 -0.08 20.25 -7.69
CA ARG A 701 -0.81 19.85 -6.49
C ARG A 701 -1.01 18.35 -6.37
N VAL A 702 -1.23 17.66 -7.49
CA VAL A 702 -1.46 16.21 -7.53
C VAL A 702 -0.41 15.55 -8.41
N LEU A 703 0.31 14.58 -7.84
CA LEU A 703 1.25 13.74 -8.55
C LEU A 703 0.92 12.26 -8.31
N ASP A 704 0.57 11.57 -9.38
CA ASP A 704 0.29 10.13 -9.33
C ASP A 704 1.33 9.33 -10.13
N LEU A 705 2.16 8.61 -9.40
CA LEU A 705 3.22 7.73 -9.90
C LEU A 705 2.90 6.25 -9.62
N SER A 706 1.63 5.92 -9.40
CA SER A 706 1.22 4.58 -9.03
C SER A 706 1.48 3.52 -10.11
N GLY A 707 1.73 2.28 -9.70
CA GLY A 707 1.93 1.17 -10.63
C GLY A 707 3.20 1.25 -11.48
N ASN A 708 4.22 1.99 -11.03
CA ASN A 708 5.55 2.03 -11.64
C ASN A 708 6.50 1.05 -10.93
N SER A 709 7.80 1.12 -11.25
CA SER A 709 8.85 0.31 -10.64
C SER A 709 9.84 1.15 -9.81
N LEU A 710 9.37 2.24 -9.20
CA LEU A 710 10.22 3.16 -8.43
C LEU A 710 10.77 2.47 -7.19
N THR A 711 12.06 2.63 -6.94
CA THR A 711 12.77 2.03 -5.79
C THR A 711 13.07 3.03 -4.66
N THR A 712 13.06 4.33 -4.96
CA THR A 712 13.45 5.42 -4.05
C THR A 712 12.50 6.61 -4.13
N VAL A 713 12.51 7.43 -3.07
CA VAL A 713 11.80 8.71 -2.90
C VAL A 713 12.84 9.86 -2.85
N PRO A 714 12.46 11.15 -3.04
CA PRO A 714 13.43 12.24 -2.99
C PRO A 714 14.00 12.40 -1.58
N ARG A 715 15.22 12.92 -1.47
CA ARG A 715 15.84 13.21 -0.17
C ARG A 715 14.93 14.07 0.71
N MET A 716 14.40 15.14 0.15
CA MET A 716 13.50 16.10 0.79
C MET A 716 12.52 16.63 -0.25
N LEU A 717 11.22 16.34 -0.06
CA LEU A 717 10.18 16.63 -1.04
C LEU A 717 9.95 18.14 -1.23
N SER A 718 10.08 18.93 -0.17
CA SER A 718 9.92 20.39 -0.19
C SER A 718 10.98 21.13 -1.03
N ASN A 719 12.16 20.54 -1.21
CA ASN A 719 13.18 21.04 -2.15
C ASN A 719 12.80 20.77 -3.61
N CYS A 720 11.97 19.77 -3.87
CA CYS A 720 11.50 19.41 -5.20
C CYS A 720 10.24 20.19 -5.58
N THR A 721 9.28 20.28 -4.67
CA THR A 721 8.04 21.04 -4.87
C THR A 721 7.45 21.49 -3.52
N LYS A 722 6.94 22.72 -3.47
CA LYS A 722 6.28 23.29 -2.29
C LYS A 722 4.75 23.27 -2.40
N SER A 723 4.20 23.02 -3.57
CA SER A 723 2.76 23.13 -3.87
C SER A 723 2.00 21.81 -3.77
N LEU A 724 2.70 20.68 -3.61
CA LEU A 724 2.10 19.35 -3.68
C LEU A 724 1.18 19.06 -2.48
N GLU A 725 -0.08 18.73 -2.77
CA GLU A 725 -1.12 18.39 -1.80
C GLU A 725 -1.38 16.88 -1.74
N LYS A 726 -1.23 16.17 -2.87
CA LYS A 726 -1.49 14.74 -3.00
C LYS A 726 -0.38 14.03 -3.74
N LEU A 727 0.26 13.07 -3.06
CA LEU A 727 1.29 12.19 -3.62
C LEU A 727 0.83 10.73 -3.58
N VAL A 728 0.73 10.12 -4.76
CA VAL A 728 0.32 8.71 -4.90
C VAL A 728 1.48 7.89 -5.43
N LEU A 729 1.96 6.96 -4.61
CA LEU A 729 3.08 6.06 -4.90
C LEU A 729 2.71 4.58 -4.75
N HIS A 730 1.41 4.26 -4.74
CA HIS A 730 0.95 2.89 -4.54
C HIS A 730 1.45 1.94 -5.64
N HIS A 731 1.64 0.66 -5.31
CA HIS A 731 2.13 -0.35 -6.26
C HIS A 731 3.47 0.06 -6.92
N ASN A 732 4.46 0.44 -6.11
CA ASN A 732 5.86 0.63 -6.52
C ASN A 732 6.78 -0.36 -5.79
N GLN A 733 8.09 -0.20 -5.90
CA GLN A 733 9.11 -1.08 -5.31
C GLN A 733 9.94 -0.36 -4.23
N ILE A 734 9.37 0.66 -3.57
CA ILE A 734 10.09 1.50 -2.60
C ILE A 734 10.48 0.66 -1.38
N LEU A 735 11.78 0.64 -1.05
CA LEU A 735 12.34 -0.17 0.03
C LEU A 735 12.46 0.58 1.36
N LYS A 736 12.83 1.87 1.30
CA LYS A 736 13.01 2.75 2.45
C LYS A 736 12.69 4.19 2.05
N LEU A 737 12.23 4.98 3.02
CA LEU A 737 12.11 6.43 2.87
C LEU A 737 13.45 7.08 3.23
N THR A 738 13.70 8.28 2.71
CA THR A 738 14.87 9.08 3.07
C THR A 738 14.65 9.78 4.41
N PRO A 739 15.70 10.07 5.19
CA PRO A 739 15.55 10.69 6.50
C PRO A 739 14.82 12.03 6.50
N ASP A 740 14.92 12.85 5.46
CA ASP A 740 14.31 14.19 5.43
C ASP A 740 13.11 14.26 4.46
N PHE A 741 12.49 13.12 4.16
CA PHE A 741 11.54 12.98 3.04
C PHE A 741 10.42 14.02 3.06
N LEU A 742 9.71 14.16 4.19
CA LEU A 742 8.56 15.07 4.34
C LEU A 742 8.90 16.37 5.08
N THR A 743 10.17 16.64 5.37
CA THR A 743 10.58 17.88 6.04
C THR A 743 10.12 19.10 5.24
N ASP A 744 9.46 20.05 5.90
CA ASP A 744 8.87 21.27 5.32
C ASP A 744 7.78 21.07 4.25
N ALA A 745 7.21 19.86 4.10
CA ALA A 745 6.16 19.57 3.13
C ALA A 745 4.75 19.93 3.64
N TYR A 746 4.56 21.14 4.17
CA TYR A 746 3.35 21.56 4.91
C TYR A 746 2.02 21.51 4.13
N ASN A 747 2.07 21.55 2.80
CA ASN A 747 0.87 21.49 1.95
C ASN A 747 0.36 20.07 1.70
N LEU A 748 1.16 19.04 1.99
CA LEU A 748 0.82 17.65 1.69
C LEU A 748 -0.29 17.16 2.63
N ARG A 749 -1.44 16.79 2.07
CA ARG A 749 -2.62 16.30 2.81
C ARG A 749 -2.87 14.81 2.60
N TYR A 750 -2.44 14.25 1.47
CA TYR A 750 -2.68 12.86 1.11
C TYR A 750 -1.39 12.18 0.66
N LEU A 751 -1.05 11.06 1.30
CA LEU A 751 0.11 10.24 0.95
C LEU A 751 -0.28 8.76 0.86
N ASP A 752 -0.06 8.17 -0.31
CA ASP A 752 -0.27 6.74 -0.53
C ASP A 752 1.04 6.03 -0.82
N LEU A 753 1.49 5.22 0.13
CA LEU A 753 2.67 4.35 0.05
C LEU A 753 2.27 2.86 0.10
N SER A 754 0.99 2.54 -0.13
CA SER A 754 0.51 1.16 -0.08
C SER A 754 1.11 0.28 -1.17
N TYR A 755 1.11 -1.04 -0.96
CA TYR A 755 1.66 -2.01 -1.92
C TYR A 755 3.10 -1.71 -2.36
N ASN A 756 3.93 -1.24 -1.44
CA ASN A 756 5.37 -1.06 -1.64
C ASN A 756 6.16 -2.16 -0.90
N ARG A 757 7.47 -1.98 -0.75
CA ARG A 757 8.35 -2.93 -0.05
C ARG A 757 9.02 -2.28 1.17
N LEU A 758 8.36 -1.31 1.80
CA LEU A 758 8.89 -0.60 2.95
C LEU A 758 9.17 -1.55 4.11
N LYS A 759 10.37 -1.46 4.68
CA LYS A 759 10.81 -2.26 5.83
C LYS A 759 10.63 -1.54 7.17
N ASN A 760 10.95 -0.26 7.22
CA ASN A 760 10.83 0.60 8.40
C ASN A 760 10.51 2.03 7.94
N ILE A 761 9.93 2.80 8.84
CA ILE A 761 9.73 4.24 8.70
C ILE A 761 10.40 4.86 9.92
N ASP A 762 11.33 5.78 9.69
CA ASP A 762 12.08 6.45 10.74
C ASP A 762 11.44 7.79 11.09
N LYS A 763 11.60 8.26 12.34
CA LYS A 763 10.99 9.51 12.83
C LYS A 763 11.33 10.71 11.96
N SER A 764 12.57 10.80 11.50
CA SER A 764 13.03 11.92 10.70
C SER A 764 12.22 12.04 9.40
N SER A 765 11.85 10.90 8.77
CA SER A 765 11.15 10.90 7.49
C SER A 765 9.75 11.48 7.58
N PHE A 766 9.11 11.32 8.75
CA PHE A 766 7.72 11.65 9.06
C PHE A 766 7.68 12.62 10.27
N PRO A 767 7.95 13.91 10.04
CA PRO A 767 7.93 14.90 11.11
C PRO A 767 6.48 15.18 11.55
N ASP A 768 6.27 15.34 12.86
CA ASP A 768 4.95 15.34 13.49
C ASP A 768 4.08 16.55 13.05
N ASP A 769 4.70 17.68 12.74
CA ASP A 769 4.08 18.93 12.28
C ASP A 769 3.44 18.84 10.89
N VAL A 770 4.03 18.03 10.00
CA VAL A 770 3.49 17.74 8.66
C VAL A 770 2.51 16.58 8.73
N VAL A 771 2.89 15.47 9.36
CA VAL A 771 2.08 14.26 9.34
C VAL A 771 0.79 14.44 10.15
N GLY A 772 0.82 15.17 11.26
CA GLY A 772 -0.37 15.48 12.06
C GLY A 772 -1.44 16.29 11.31
N GLN A 773 -1.08 16.90 10.18
CA GLN A 773 -1.97 17.68 9.32
C GLN A 773 -2.53 16.90 8.12
N MET A 774 -2.16 15.63 7.96
CA MET A 774 -2.63 14.79 6.86
C MET A 774 -4.08 14.36 7.06
N GLN A 775 -4.83 14.37 5.96
CA GLN A 775 -6.21 13.90 5.92
C GLN A 775 -6.29 12.38 5.81
N MET A 776 -5.33 11.75 5.11
CA MET A 776 -5.30 10.30 4.93
C MET A 776 -3.89 9.83 4.58
N MET A 777 -3.51 8.67 5.15
CA MET A 777 -2.26 7.99 4.83
C MET A 777 -2.50 6.50 4.59
N LEU A 778 -1.99 5.96 3.48
CA LEU A 778 -2.12 4.54 3.15
C LEU A 778 -0.77 3.85 3.24
N LEU A 779 -0.67 2.85 4.12
CA LEU A 779 0.57 2.11 4.40
C LEU A 779 0.42 0.59 4.24
N HIS A 780 -0.78 0.10 3.92
CA HIS A 780 -1.08 -1.32 3.88
C HIS A 780 -0.29 -2.07 2.79
N ASN A 781 -0.13 -3.38 2.97
CA ASN A 781 0.59 -4.27 2.05
C ASN A 781 2.04 -3.85 1.77
N ASN A 782 2.74 -3.40 2.82
CA ASN A 782 4.20 -3.24 2.85
C ASN A 782 4.88 -4.43 3.55
N ARG A 783 6.23 -4.43 3.61
CA ARG A 783 7.01 -5.53 4.20
C ARG A 783 7.72 -5.11 5.48
N PHE A 784 6.97 -4.61 6.46
CA PHE A 784 7.53 -4.05 7.68
C PHE A 784 8.33 -5.08 8.49
N VAL A 785 9.50 -4.69 8.98
CA VAL A 785 10.39 -5.50 9.82
C VAL A 785 10.19 -5.06 11.26
N CYS A 786 9.39 -5.80 12.01
CA CYS A 786 9.01 -5.47 13.39
C CYS A 786 10.08 -5.90 14.39
N SER A 787 11.17 -5.13 14.42
CA SER A 787 12.31 -5.27 15.34
C SER A 787 12.30 -4.14 16.36
N CYS A 788 13.28 -4.09 17.27
CA CYS A 788 13.35 -2.98 18.24
C CYS A 788 13.63 -1.60 17.60
N ASN A 789 14.05 -1.56 16.33
CA ASN A 789 14.20 -0.30 15.59
C ASN A 789 12.84 0.30 15.17
N THR A 790 11.75 -0.48 15.17
CA THR A 790 10.40 0.02 14.83
C THR A 790 9.62 0.56 16.03
N THR A 791 10.26 0.68 17.20
CA THR A 791 9.63 1.14 18.44
C THR A 791 8.94 2.50 18.28
N TRP A 792 9.63 3.48 17.70
CA TRP A 792 9.03 4.79 17.40
C TRP A 792 7.81 4.67 16.48
N PHE A 793 7.91 3.90 15.38
CA PHE A 793 6.83 3.77 14.42
C PHE A 793 5.57 3.15 15.03
N VAL A 794 5.73 2.12 15.88
CA VAL A 794 4.61 1.51 16.62
C VAL A 794 4.02 2.50 17.63
N MET A 795 4.86 3.25 18.37
CA MET A 795 4.39 4.29 19.30
C MET A 795 3.63 5.40 18.57
N TRP A 796 4.14 5.84 17.41
CA TRP A 796 3.51 6.85 16.56
C TRP A 796 2.19 6.35 15.99
N LEU A 797 2.12 5.10 15.51
CA LEU A 797 0.86 4.49 15.09
C LEU A 797 -0.17 4.45 16.22
N ASN A 798 0.26 4.24 17.47
CA ASN A 798 -0.62 4.25 18.64
C ASN A 798 -1.08 5.67 19.03
N SER A 799 -0.27 6.72 18.84
CA SER A 799 -0.64 8.09 19.21
C SER A 799 -1.31 8.93 18.10
N THR A 800 -1.07 8.61 16.81
CA THR A 800 -1.50 9.45 15.68
C THR A 800 -3.03 9.55 15.51
N THR A 801 -3.56 10.72 15.18
CA THR A 801 -4.99 10.90 14.86
C THR A 801 -5.29 10.73 13.36
N VAL A 802 -4.25 10.55 12.53
CA VAL A 802 -4.39 10.42 11.08
C VAL A 802 -5.13 9.13 10.72
N PRO A 803 -6.17 9.18 9.87
CA PRO A 803 -6.84 7.99 9.37
C PRO A 803 -5.89 7.13 8.52
N ILE A 804 -5.60 5.91 9.01
CA ILE A 804 -4.84 4.87 8.30
C ILE A 804 -5.74 3.66 8.07
N PRO A 805 -6.34 3.52 6.88
CA PRO A 805 -7.22 2.39 6.57
C PRO A 805 -6.47 1.05 6.71
N ARG A 806 -7.19 0.02 7.19
CA ARG A 806 -6.67 -1.36 7.30
C ARG A 806 -5.44 -1.53 8.21
N LEU A 807 -5.27 -0.63 9.19
CA LEU A 807 -4.14 -0.65 10.12
C LEU A 807 -3.96 -1.98 10.87
N ALA A 808 -5.05 -2.56 11.38
CA ALA A 808 -4.98 -3.80 12.15
C ALA A 808 -5.04 -5.09 11.29
N THR A 809 -5.23 -5.00 9.96
CA THR A 809 -5.35 -6.18 9.08
C THR A 809 -4.26 -6.27 8.04
N ASP A 810 -3.99 -5.20 7.28
CA ASP A 810 -3.13 -5.25 6.10
C ASP A 810 -1.78 -4.52 6.33
N VAL A 811 -1.63 -3.81 7.45
CA VAL A 811 -0.34 -3.27 7.93
C VAL A 811 0.30 -4.30 8.86
N THR A 812 0.91 -5.32 8.28
CA THR A 812 1.47 -6.47 9.01
C THR A 812 3.00 -6.53 8.94
N CYS A 813 3.56 -7.19 9.94
CA CYS A 813 4.98 -7.49 10.01
C CYS A 813 5.34 -8.63 9.05
N ALA A 814 6.33 -8.43 8.19
CA ALA A 814 6.90 -9.48 7.35
C ALA A 814 7.95 -10.34 8.10
N SER A 815 8.59 -9.78 9.13
CA SER A 815 9.65 -10.42 9.94
C SER A 815 9.81 -9.68 11.28
N PRO A 816 10.47 -10.26 12.31
CA PRO A 816 11.07 -11.60 12.38
C PRO A 816 10.06 -12.68 12.80
N GLY A 817 10.32 -13.94 12.40
CA GLY A 817 9.64 -15.19 12.80
C GLY A 817 8.30 -15.06 13.54
N ALA A 818 8.34 -14.92 14.86
CA ALA A 818 7.16 -14.88 15.75
C ALA A 818 6.21 -13.69 15.53
N GLN A 819 6.69 -12.60 14.92
CA GLN A 819 5.91 -11.43 14.56
C GLN A 819 5.34 -11.50 13.14
N ARG A 820 5.78 -12.46 12.30
CA ARG A 820 5.34 -12.55 10.90
C ARG A 820 3.82 -12.71 10.82
N GLY A 821 3.18 -11.84 10.04
CA GLY A 821 1.73 -11.80 9.82
C GLY A 821 0.93 -11.08 10.92
N LYS A 822 1.55 -10.67 12.03
CA LYS A 822 0.88 -9.85 13.06
C LYS A 822 0.79 -8.40 12.62
N ALA A 823 -0.25 -7.70 13.06
CA ALA A 823 -0.41 -6.26 12.80
C ALA A 823 0.69 -5.46 13.52
N VAL A 824 1.27 -4.48 12.84
CA VAL A 824 2.38 -3.67 13.39
C VAL A 824 1.97 -2.96 14.70
N VAL A 825 0.72 -2.49 14.77
CA VAL A 825 0.17 -1.83 15.96
C VAL A 825 0.06 -2.75 17.19
N SER A 826 0.03 -4.07 16.99
CA SER A 826 -0.11 -5.08 18.06
C SER A 826 1.22 -5.61 18.60
N VAL A 827 2.36 -5.11 18.10
CA VAL A 827 3.68 -5.57 18.54
C VAL A 827 3.97 -5.06 19.95
N ASP A 828 4.27 -5.99 20.86
CA ASP A 828 4.65 -5.65 22.23
C ASP A 828 6.05 -5.01 22.29
N LEU A 829 6.09 -3.78 22.79
CA LEU A 829 7.29 -2.96 22.92
C LEU A 829 8.09 -3.25 24.21
N GLN A 830 7.51 -3.97 25.18
CA GLN A 830 8.19 -4.28 26.45
C GLN A 830 9.41 -5.18 26.22
N ALA A 831 9.35 -6.08 25.24
CA ALA A 831 10.48 -6.91 24.83
C ALA A 831 11.71 -6.10 24.37
N CYS A 832 11.52 -4.84 23.96
CA CYS A 832 12.58 -3.95 23.47
C CYS A 832 13.09 -2.95 24.52
N GLN A 833 12.49 -2.90 25.71
CA GLN A 833 13.02 -2.10 26.80
C GLN A 833 14.28 -2.77 27.38
N HIS A 834 15.45 -2.44 26.82
CA HIS A 834 16.71 -2.62 27.53
C HIS A 834 16.67 -1.75 28.78
N SER A 835 16.46 -2.38 29.94
CA SER A 835 16.47 -1.63 31.18
C SER A 835 17.92 -1.19 31.41
N TYR A 836 18.18 0.10 31.21
CA TYR A 836 19.42 0.77 31.62
C TYR A 836 19.75 0.43 33.07
N LEU A 837 18.69 0.19 33.86
CA LEU A 837 18.70 -0.41 35.18
C LEU A 837 19.49 -1.73 35.24
N SER A 838 19.23 -2.70 34.36
CA SER A 838 19.96 -3.98 34.31
C SER A 838 21.45 -3.79 34.03
N ILE A 839 21.81 -2.86 33.15
CA ILE A 839 23.23 -2.56 32.84
C ILE A 839 23.90 -1.91 34.05
N ILE A 840 23.25 -0.92 34.69
CA ILE A 840 23.74 -0.28 35.91
C ILE A 840 23.89 -1.32 37.04
N LEU A 841 22.90 -2.18 37.22
CA LEU A 841 22.92 -3.21 38.26
C LEU A 841 24.04 -4.22 37.99
N TYR A 842 24.26 -4.59 36.73
CA TYR A 842 25.37 -5.45 36.33
C TYR A 842 26.73 -4.79 36.58
N THR A 843 26.92 -3.52 36.20
CA THR A 843 28.20 -2.81 36.43
C THR A 843 28.47 -2.59 37.92
N LEU A 844 27.43 -2.28 38.70
CA LEU A 844 27.55 -2.10 40.14
C LEU A 844 27.91 -3.42 40.82
N MET A 845 27.21 -4.52 40.52
CA MET A 845 27.50 -5.84 41.09
C MET A 845 28.89 -6.37 40.69
N THR A 846 29.31 -6.20 39.44
CA THR A 846 30.65 -6.60 39.00
C THR A 846 31.75 -5.78 39.69
N SER A 847 31.55 -4.47 39.88
CA SER A 847 32.48 -3.63 40.63
C SER A 847 32.57 -4.02 42.12
N LEU A 848 31.45 -4.42 42.72
CA LEU A 848 31.38 -4.87 44.10
C LEU A 848 32.12 -6.20 44.28
N ILE A 849 31.95 -7.14 43.34
CA ILE A 849 32.68 -8.42 43.31
C ILE A 849 34.19 -8.18 43.13
N LEU A 850 34.59 -7.34 42.17
CA LEU A 850 36.00 -7.04 41.91
C LEU A 850 36.67 -6.33 43.09
N SER A 851 35.97 -5.38 43.74
CA SER A 851 36.50 -4.70 44.91
C SER A 851 36.67 -5.65 46.09
N PHE A 852 35.70 -6.55 46.33
CA PHE A 852 35.81 -7.57 47.38
C PHE A 852 36.98 -8.53 47.11
N LEU A 853 37.15 -8.98 45.85
CA LEU A 853 38.27 -9.83 45.45
C LEU A 853 39.61 -9.11 45.65
N ALA A 854 39.72 -7.84 45.21
CA ALA A 854 40.92 -7.04 45.38
C ALA A 854 41.25 -6.77 46.85
N LEU A 855 40.24 -6.51 47.70
CA LEU A 855 40.43 -6.33 49.14
C LEU A 855 40.94 -7.62 49.79
N SER A 856 40.37 -8.77 49.41
CA SER A 856 40.77 -10.07 49.94
C SER A 856 42.21 -10.43 49.54
N ILE A 857 42.58 -10.20 48.28
CA ILE A 857 43.93 -10.42 47.74
C ILE A 857 44.94 -9.45 48.37
N SER A 858 44.57 -8.17 48.50
CA SER A 858 45.45 -7.16 49.11
C SER A 858 45.68 -7.42 50.59
N SER A 859 44.64 -7.86 51.32
CA SER A 859 44.77 -8.30 52.72
C SER A 859 45.74 -9.47 52.83
N HIS A 860 45.63 -10.47 51.95
CA HIS A 860 46.53 -11.63 51.98
C HIS A 860 47.99 -11.28 51.58
N LEU A 861 48.19 -10.43 50.57
CA LEU A 861 49.52 -10.09 50.05
C LEU A 861 50.26 -9.03 50.89
N PHE A 862 49.57 -7.99 51.37
CA PHE A 862 50.20 -6.81 51.98
C PHE A 862 50.06 -6.77 53.52
N LEU A 863 49.53 -7.82 54.18
CA LEU A 863 49.41 -7.85 55.63
C LEU A 863 50.76 -7.58 56.33
N TRP A 864 51.83 -8.17 55.79
CA TRP A 864 53.20 -8.01 56.29
C TRP A 864 53.76 -6.62 56.02
N ASP A 865 53.41 -5.98 54.90
CA ASP A 865 53.87 -4.63 54.54
C ASP A 865 53.20 -3.55 55.39
N VAL A 866 51.91 -3.70 55.70
CA VAL A 866 51.21 -2.80 56.65
C VAL A 866 51.76 -2.97 58.06
N TRP A 867 52.06 -4.21 58.46
CA TRP A 867 52.72 -4.50 59.75
C TRP A 867 54.14 -3.92 59.80
N TYR A 868 54.88 -4.02 58.70
CA TYR A 868 56.21 -3.43 58.54
C TYR A 868 56.16 -1.89 58.60
N ILE A 869 55.21 -1.23 57.93
CA ILE A 869 55.03 0.23 57.99
C ILE A 869 54.65 0.68 59.42
N TYR A 870 53.79 -0.07 60.12
CA TYR A 870 53.46 0.18 61.52
C TYR A 870 54.71 0.11 62.41
N HIS A 871 55.52 -0.94 62.26
CA HIS A 871 56.77 -1.09 62.98
C HIS A 871 57.83 -0.04 62.57
N PHE A 872 57.91 0.35 61.29
CA PHE A 872 58.80 1.36 60.73
C PHE A 872 58.47 2.79 61.23
N CYS A 873 57.19 3.15 61.30
CA CYS A 873 56.75 4.42 61.89
C CYS A 873 57.00 4.47 63.40
N ARG A 874 56.74 3.36 64.10
CA ARG A 874 57.06 3.20 65.55
C ARG A 874 58.57 3.27 65.81
N ALA A 875 59.37 2.76 64.88
CA ALA A 875 60.83 2.85 64.85
C ALA A 875 61.34 4.28 64.62
N LYS A 876 60.73 5.03 63.70
CA LYS A 876 61.08 6.43 63.40
C LYS A 876 60.78 7.39 64.56
N LEU A 877 59.75 7.10 65.36
CA LEU A 877 59.36 7.85 66.57
C LEU A 877 60.29 7.64 67.79
N LYS A 878 61.04 6.53 67.86
CA LYS A 878 61.94 6.22 68.98
C LYS A 878 63.39 6.68 68.80
N GLY A 879 63.74 7.23 67.63
CA GLY A 879 65.07 7.76 67.34
C GLY A 879 66.14 6.67 67.16
N TYR A 880 66.88 6.73 66.05
CA TYR A 880 67.96 5.80 65.75
C TYR A 880 69.34 6.41 66.01
N ARG A 881 70.15 5.71 66.79
CA ARG A 881 71.61 5.85 66.83
C ARG A 881 72.17 5.21 65.55
N ARG A 882 72.99 5.96 64.80
CA ARG A 882 73.66 5.49 63.58
C ARG A 882 74.63 4.36 63.96
N LEU A 883 74.31 3.12 63.59
CA LEU A 883 75.27 2.01 63.62
C LEU A 883 76.28 2.27 62.51
N TYR A 884 77.54 2.41 62.91
CA TYR A 884 78.67 2.46 61.99
C TYR A 884 78.70 1.16 61.18
N SER A 885 79.00 1.27 59.88
CA SER A 885 79.27 0.16 58.97
C SER A 885 80.09 -0.92 59.68
N GLN A 886 79.59 -2.16 59.69
CA GLN A 886 80.35 -3.31 60.19
C GLN A 886 81.69 -3.34 59.46
N SER A 887 82.76 -3.41 60.24
CA SER A 887 84.13 -3.59 59.81
C SER A 887 84.23 -4.62 58.69
N SER A 888 84.85 -4.25 57.58
CA SER A 888 85.28 -5.19 56.55
C SER A 888 86.11 -6.30 57.21
N VAL A 889 85.67 -7.54 57.06
CA VAL A 889 86.31 -8.73 57.65
C VAL A 889 87.59 -9.07 56.88
N TYR A 890 87.63 -8.75 55.59
CA TYR A 890 88.76 -9.01 54.71
C TYR A 890 89.31 -7.71 54.11
N ASP A 891 90.63 -7.64 53.92
CA ASP A 891 91.27 -6.52 53.24
C ASP A 891 91.10 -6.61 51.71
N ALA A 892 91.03 -7.82 51.15
CA ALA A 892 90.71 -8.01 49.73
C ALA A 892 90.01 -9.34 49.43
N PHE A 893 89.03 -9.33 48.53
CA PHE A 893 88.50 -10.52 47.87
C PHE A 893 89.25 -10.75 46.57
N VAL A 894 89.81 -11.94 46.36
CA VAL A 894 90.60 -12.25 45.16
C VAL A 894 89.82 -13.18 44.23
N MET A 895 89.67 -12.75 42.98
CA MET A 895 88.99 -13.48 41.92
C MET A 895 90.01 -13.87 40.85
N TYR A 896 90.13 -15.17 40.56
CA TYR A 896 91.10 -15.74 39.62
C TYR A 896 90.52 -16.94 38.86
N ASP A 897 91.26 -17.40 37.85
CA ASP A 897 90.90 -18.60 37.09
C ASP A 897 91.23 -19.88 37.86
N LYS A 898 90.19 -20.58 38.32
CA LYS A 898 90.32 -21.84 39.07
C LYS A 898 90.61 -23.02 38.18
N ASP A 899 90.24 -22.95 36.90
CA ASP A 899 90.49 -24.00 35.93
C ASP A 899 91.96 -23.98 35.44
N ASP A 900 92.70 -22.90 35.74
CA ASP A 900 94.13 -22.77 35.46
C ASP A 900 94.95 -23.16 36.70
N PRO A 901 95.62 -24.34 36.68
CA PRO A 901 96.41 -24.80 37.81
C PRO A 901 97.63 -23.90 38.08
N ALA A 902 98.18 -23.22 37.07
CA ALA A 902 99.34 -22.34 37.26
C ALA A 902 98.95 -21.04 37.98
N VAL A 903 97.76 -20.49 37.67
CA VAL A 903 97.23 -19.31 38.36
C VAL A 903 96.83 -19.65 39.79
N THR A 904 96.16 -20.78 39.99
CA THR A 904 95.74 -21.26 41.31
C THR A 904 96.96 -21.51 42.21
N GLU A 905 98.02 -22.13 41.67
CA GLU A 905 99.27 -22.31 42.40
C GLU A 905 99.95 -20.98 42.75
N TRP A 906 99.97 -20.01 41.82
CA TRP A 906 100.51 -18.67 42.08
C TRP A 906 99.72 -17.93 43.17
N VAL A 907 98.38 -18.00 43.17
CA VAL A 907 97.56 -17.36 44.21
C VAL A 907 97.80 -18.00 45.58
N MET A 908 97.78 -19.33 45.64
CA MET A 908 97.85 -20.06 46.91
C MET A 908 99.26 -20.08 47.50
N LYS A 909 100.31 -20.28 46.68
CA LYS A 909 101.70 -20.39 47.17
C LYS A 909 102.47 -19.08 47.16
N GLU A 910 102.21 -18.17 46.21
CA GLU A 910 102.97 -16.93 46.07
C GLU A 910 102.22 -15.74 46.69
N MET A 911 100.97 -15.49 46.26
CA MET A 911 100.21 -14.33 46.71
C MET A 911 99.79 -14.42 48.18
N CYS A 912 99.27 -15.57 48.64
CA CYS A 912 98.93 -15.76 50.04
C CYS A 912 100.18 -15.67 50.94
N PHE A 913 101.29 -16.31 50.55
CA PHE A 913 102.56 -16.22 51.29
C PHE A 913 103.06 -14.77 51.40
N HIS A 914 103.08 -14.03 50.29
CA HIS A 914 103.58 -12.66 50.27
C HIS A 914 102.65 -11.61 50.88
N LEU A 915 101.34 -11.87 51.00
CA LEU A 915 100.36 -10.92 51.55
C LEU A 915 99.88 -11.26 52.96
N GLU A 916 99.68 -12.54 53.26
CA GLU A 916 99.18 -13.04 54.55
C GLU A 916 100.33 -13.40 55.52
N GLU A 917 101.49 -13.89 55.05
CA GLU A 917 102.57 -14.38 55.94
C GLU A 917 103.80 -13.46 56.06
N ARG A 918 104.13 -12.65 55.04
CA ARG A 918 105.40 -11.89 54.97
C ARG A 918 105.25 -10.36 54.79
N GLY A 919 105.44 -9.56 55.85
CA GLY A 919 105.53 -8.08 55.80
C GLY A 919 105.03 -7.36 57.06
N ASP A 920 105.26 -6.03 57.19
CA ASP A 920 104.94 -5.23 58.38
C ASP A 920 103.43 -5.07 58.69
N ARG A 921 102.54 -5.43 57.75
CA ARG A 921 101.08 -5.44 57.91
C ARG A 921 100.49 -6.68 57.24
N LEU A 922 99.98 -7.62 58.02
CA LEU A 922 99.32 -8.83 57.51
C LEU A 922 97.97 -8.44 56.92
N LEU A 923 97.71 -8.82 55.66
CA LEU A 923 96.45 -8.57 54.98
C LEU A 923 95.62 -9.85 54.99
N THR A 924 94.31 -9.73 55.19
CA THR A 924 93.39 -10.88 55.17
C THR A 924 92.72 -10.99 53.80
N LEU A 925 92.94 -12.11 53.10
CA LEU A 925 92.33 -12.36 51.80
C LEU A 925 91.10 -13.26 51.91
N CYS A 926 90.05 -12.92 51.17
CA CYS A 926 88.90 -13.79 50.95
C CYS A 926 89.07 -14.50 49.61
N LEU A 927 89.05 -15.83 49.63
CA LEU A 927 89.17 -16.68 48.45
C LEU A 927 87.93 -17.56 48.29
N GLU A 928 87.49 -17.74 47.05
CA GLU A 928 86.30 -18.55 46.74
C GLU A 928 86.43 -20.01 47.21
N GLU A 929 87.61 -20.62 47.08
CA GLU A 929 87.82 -22.04 47.45
C GLU A 929 87.98 -22.27 48.97
N ARG A 930 88.27 -21.21 49.74
CA ARG A 930 88.61 -21.29 51.17
C ARG A 930 87.51 -20.71 52.07
N ASP A 931 86.94 -19.57 51.70
CA ASP A 931 86.15 -18.72 52.60
C ASP A 931 84.64 -18.74 52.30
N TRP A 932 84.22 -19.38 51.20
CA TRP A 932 82.80 -19.47 50.86
C TRP A 932 82.07 -20.50 51.70
N ILE A 933 80.91 -20.11 52.22
CA ILE A 933 80.08 -20.95 53.08
C ILE A 933 79.36 -22.00 52.22
N PRO A 934 79.55 -23.31 52.45
CA PRO A 934 78.86 -24.36 51.71
C PRO A 934 77.34 -24.28 51.91
N GLY A 935 76.57 -24.41 50.83
CA GLY A 935 75.10 -24.38 50.86
C GLY A 935 74.47 -23.00 50.65
N CYS A 936 75.25 -21.91 50.65
CA CYS A 936 74.77 -20.59 50.21
C CYS A 936 74.77 -20.50 48.67
N PRO A 937 73.78 -19.81 48.05
CA PRO A 937 73.79 -19.56 46.61
C PRO A 937 75.09 -18.88 46.17
N LEU A 938 75.66 -19.31 45.04
CA LEU A 938 76.88 -18.76 44.44
C LEU A 938 76.86 -17.22 44.37
N ILE A 939 75.71 -16.66 44.00
CA ILE A 939 75.53 -15.22 43.85
C ILE A 939 75.57 -14.47 45.19
N ASP A 940 75.07 -15.10 46.26
CA ASP A 940 75.06 -14.52 47.60
C ASP A 940 76.45 -14.60 48.23
N ASN A 941 77.16 -15.73 48.05
CA ASN A 941 78.55 -15.87 48.47
C ASN A 941 79.45 -14.85 47.75
N LEU A 942 79.26 -14.67 46.45
CA LEU A 942 79.97 -13.66 45.66
C LEU A 942 79.67 -12.23 46.14
N SER A 943 78.39 -11.89 46.30
CA SER A 943 77.96 -10.57 46.79
C SER A 943 78.51 -10.28 48.18
N GLN A 944 78.41 -11.23 49.12
CA GLN A 944 78.94 -11.08 50.46
C GLN A 944 80.47 -10.92 50.47
N SER A 945 81.19 -11.68 49.66
CA SER A 945 82.67 -11.60 49.57
C SER A 945 83.11 -10.23 49.07
N ILE A 946 82.39 -9.68 48.08
CA ILE A 946 82.63 -8.32 47.57
C ILE A 946 82.34 -7.29 48.66
N HIS A 947 81.22 -7.34 49.38
CA HIS A 947 80.85 -6.33 50.39
C HIS A 947 81.64 -6.42 51.71
N LYS A 948 82.03 -7.63 52.13
CA LYS A 948 82.84 -7.87 53.34
C LYS A 948 84.33 -7.55 53.15
N SER A 949 84.76 -7.32 51.91
CA SER A 949 86.14 -6.98 51.58
C SER A 949 86.33 -5.49 51.30
N LYS A 950 87.49 -4.91 51.67
CA LYS A 950 87.79 -3.50 51.34
C LYS A 950 88.04 -3.30 49.84
N ARG A 951 88.64 -4.30 49.19
CA ARG A 951 88.96 -4.32 47.77
C ARG A 951 88.55 -5.64 47.13
N THR A 952 88.40 -5.63 45.82
CA THR A 952 88.20 -6.81 44.98
C THR A 952 89.32 -6.84 43.94
N VAL A 953 90.20 -7.83 44.05
CA VAL A 953 91.37 -8.04 43.20
C VAL A 953 91.02 -9.05 42.13
N PHE A 954 91.15 -8.67 40.86
CA PHE A 954 90.96 -9.58 39.72
C PHE A 954 92.31 -9.94 39.13
N ILE A 955 92.62 -11.23 39.10
CA ILE A 955 93.81 -11.78 38.44
C ILE A 955 93.40 -12.21 37.04
N LEU A 956 94.03 -11.58 36.05
CA LEU A 956 93.62 -11.67 34.65
C LEU A 956 94.68 -12.43 33.83
N THR A 957 94.22 -13.49 33.18
CA THR A 957 94.87 -14.18 32.05
C THR A 957 94.02 -14.01 30.79
N ASP A 958 94.58 -14.23 29.60
CA ASP A 958 93.83 -14.00 28.34
C ASP A 958 92.58 -14.90 28.23
N ARG A 959 92.65 -16.11 28.80
CA ARG A 959 91.54 -17.06 28.87
C ARG A 959 90.45 -16.62 29.86
N TYR A 960 90.83 -16.12 31.04
CA TYR A 960 89.88 -15.84 32.12
C TYR A 960 88.98 -14.62 31.85
N ILE A 961 89.47 -13.62 31.12
CA ILE A 961 88.71 -12.41 30.76
C ILE A 961 87.44 -12.74 29.96
N GLN A 962 87.42 -13.87 29.24
CA GLN A 962 86.28 -14.30 28.44
C GLN A 962 85.23 -15.09 29.26
N SER A 963 85.53 -15.45 30.51
CA SER A 963 84.64 -16.25 31.37
C SER A 963 83.39 -15.48 31.82
N GLY A 964 82.27 -16.19 31.98
CA GLY A 964 81.00 -15.63 32.48
C GLY A 964 81.09 -15.17 33.95
N ASN A 965 81.85 -15.90 34.78
CA ASN A 965 82.01 -15.61 36.20
C ASN A 965 82.76 -14.29 36.44
N PHE A 966 83.81 -14.03 35.66
CA PHE A 966 84.51 -12.74 35.69
C PHE A 966 83.56 -11.58 35.38
N LYS A 967 82.75 -11.68 34.32
CA LYS A 967 81.80 -10.61 33.95
C LYS A 967 80.83 -10.31 35.09
N THR A 968 80.23 -11.33 35.69
CA THR A 968 79.26 -11.15 36.79
C THR A 968 79.90 -10.50 38.03
N ALA A 969 81.05 -11.00 38.48
CA ALA A 969 81.77 -10.45 39.62
C ALA A 969 82.25 -9.01 39.36
N PHE A 970 82.73 -8.74 38.14
CA PHE A 970 83.17 -7.43 37.71
C PHE A 970 82.03 -6.41 37.68
N TYR A 971 80.85 -6.80 37.16
CA TYR A 971 79.66 -5.95 37.18
C TYR A 971 79.22 -5.63 38.62
N MET A 972 79.23 -6.59 39.54
CA MET A 972 78.88 -6.36 40.96
C MET A 972 79.86 -5.43 41.66
N ALA A 973 81.17 -5.63 41.48
CA ALA A 973 82.18 -4.74 42.04
C ALA A 973 82.09 -3.32 41.43
N HIS A 974 81.72 -3.21 40.15
CA HIS A 974 81.48 -1.93 39.50
C HIS A 974 80.22 -1.22 40.01
N GLN A 975 79.14 -1.95 40.27
CA GLN A 975 77.93 -1.40 40.89
C GLN A 975 78.23 -0.85 42.29
N ARG A 976 79.00 -1.59 43.11
CA ARG A 976 79.44 -1.13 44.43
C ARG A 976 80.28 0.15 44.35
N LEU A 977 81.15 0.28 43.34
CA LEU A 977 81.91 1.50 43.09
C LEU A 977 80.98 2.71 42.83
N MET A 978 79.88 2.52 42.11
CA MET A 978 78.91 3.58 41.82
C MET A 978 78.07 3.95 43.05
N ASP A 979 77.62 2.96 43.82
CA ASP A 979 76.75 3.16 45.00
C ASP A 979 77.51 3.75 46.20
N GLU A 980 78.69 3.22 46.50
CA GLU A 980 79.52 3.66 47.65
C GLU A 980 80.48 4.82 47.29
N LYS A 981 80.60 5.18 46.00
CA LYS A 981 81.56 6.16 45.45
C LYS A 981 83.02 5.87 45.86
N ASN A 982 83.38 4.59 45.95
CA ASN A 982 84.66 4.13 46.46
C ASN A 982 85.28 3.13 45.48
N ASP A 983 86.53 3.35 45.04
CA ASP A 983 87.15 2.56 43.95
C ASP A 983 87.59 1.15 44.39
N VAL A 984 86.67 0.21 44.60
CA VAL A 984 86.99 -1.09 45.20
C VAL A 984 87.78 -2.06 44.30
N ILE A 985 88.06 -1.76 43.03
CA ILE A 985 88.59 -2.72 42.04
C ILE A 985 90.11 -2.63 41.88
N VAL A 986 90.82 -3.76 41.91
CA VAL A 986 92.26 -3.87 41.59
C VAL A 986 92.44 -4.93 40.49
N LEU A 987 93.24 -4.64 39.45
CA LEU A 987 93.48 -5.56 38.34
C LEU A 987 94.96 -5.97 38.31
N ILE A 988 95.24 -7.28 38.28
CA ILE A 988 96.57 -7.86 38.18
C ILE A 988 96.67 -8.67 36.89
N PHE A 989 97.69 -8.41 36.08
CA PHE A 989 97.98 -9.18 34.85
C PHE A 989 99.21 -10.05 35.06
N LEU A 990 99.06 -11.38 34.96
CA LEU A 990 100.18 -12.32 35.05
C LEU A 990 100.92 -12.49 33.71
N GLU A 991 100.23 -12.21 32.60
CA GLU A 991 100.75 -12.31 31.24
C GLU A 991 100.71 -10.94 30.53
N LYS A 992 101.54 -10.75 29.50
CA LYS A 992 101.46 -9.57 28.63
C LYS A 992 100.24 -9.69 27.71
N VAL A 993 99.10 -9.18 28.15
CA VAL A 993 97.86 -9.19 27.36
C VAL A 993 97.86 -8.05 26.31
N PRO A 994 97.56 -8.32 25.02
CA PRO A 994 97.40 -7.28 24.00
C PRO A 994 96.17 -6.39 24.27
N CYS A 995 96.39 -5.23 24.89
CA CYS A 995 95.33 -4.36 25.42
C CYS A 995 94.61 -3.48 24.36
N ASN A 996 93.55 -3.98 23.72
CA ASN A 996 92.64 -3.18 22.87
C ASN A 996 91.33 -2.72 23.57
N SER A 997 91.11 -3.03 24.85
CA SER A 997 89.91 -2.59 25.59
C SER A 997 89.95 -1.09 25.94
N LYS A 998 88.92 -0.34 25.50
CA LYS A 998 88.72 1.08 25.85
C LYS A 998 88.62 1.30 27.36
N TYR A 999 88.01 0.37 28.10
CA TYR A 999 87.85 0.46 29.55
C TYR A 999 89.19 0.36 30.28
N LEU A 1000 90.05 -0.59 29.92
CA LEU A 1000 91.38 -0.72 30.53
C LEU A 1000 92.28 0.48 30.23
N ARG A 1001 92.19 1.05 29.02
CA ARG A 1001 92.91 2.29 28.66
C ARG A 1001 92.43 3.47 29.50
N LEU A 1002 91.12 3.57 29.74
CA LEU A 1002 90.54 4.61 30.61
C LEU A 1002 90.96 4.40 32.08
N ARG A 1003 90.90 3.17 32.59
CA ARG A 1003 91.28 2.85 33.98
C ARG A 1003 92.78 3.01 34.23
N LYS A 1004 93.66 2.63 33.29
CA LYS A 1004 95.11 2.90 33.36
C LYS A 1004 95.41 4.41 33.44
N ARG A 1005 94.55 5.26 32.86
CA ARG A 1005 94.67 6.73 32.95
C ARG A 1005 94.11 7.29 34.25
N LEU A 1006 92.94 6.81 34.70
CA LEU A 1006 92.25 7.33 35.90
C LEU A 1006 92.83 6.78 37.21
N TYR A 1007 93.18 5.50 37.25
CA TYR A 1007 93.62 4.77 38.44
C TYR A 1007 94.90 3.97 38.15
N LYS A 1008 95.98 4.67 37.79
CA LYS A 1008 97.27 4.06 37.41
C LYS A 1008 97.83 3.09 38.46
N ARG A 1009 97.53 3.30 39.75
CA ARG A 1009 97.99 2.44 40.85
C ARG A 1009 97.17 1.16 41.02
N SER A 1010 95.92 1.11 40.56
CA SER A 1010 95.04 -0.07 40.73
C SER A 1010 95.19 -1.12 39.63
N VAL A 1011 96.15 -0.93 38.71
CA VAL A 1011 96.43 -1.84 37.60
C VAL A 1011 97.90 -2.24 37.68
N LEU A 1012 98.16 -3.50 38.02
CA LEU A 1012 99.50 -4.03 38.25
C LEU A 1012 99.80 -5.14 37.24
N GLU A 1013 101.05 -5.18 36.79
CA GLU A 1013 101.55 -6.18 35.85
C GLU A 1013 102.66 -6.96 36.54
N TRP A 1014 102.60 -8.29 36.45
CA TRP A 1014 103.60 -9.17 37.03
C TRP A 1014 104.92 -9.02 36.26
N PRO A 1015 106.05 -8.70 36.94
CA PRO A 1015 107.30 -8.42 36.25
C PRO A 1015 107.95 -9.69 35.73
N THR A 1016 108.44 -9.66 34.48
CA THR A 1016 109.21 -10.76 33.89
C THR A 1016 110.64 -10.87 34.47
N ASN A 1017 111.11 -9.84 35.19
CA ASN A 1017 112.41 -9.81 35.84
C ASN A 1017 112.25 -10.14 37.34
N PRO A 1018 112.86 -11.23 37.86
CA PRO A 1018 112.77 -11.60 39.28
C PRO A 1018 113.21 -10.49 40.25
N GLN A 1019 114.18 -9.65 39.86
CA GLN A 1019 114.65 -8.53 40.70
C GLN A 1019 113.60 -7.43 40.91
N ALA A 1020 112.55 -7.38 40.07
CA ALA A 1020 111.47 -6.39 40.17
C ALA A 1020 110.23 -6.90 40.94
N GLN A 1021 110.18 -8.18 41.33
CA GLN A 1021 109.07 -8.75 42.11
C GLN A 1021 108.88 -8.09 43.50
N PRO A 1022 109.93 -7.71 44.25
CA PRO A 1022 109.75 -6.98 45.52
C PRO A 1022 108.99 -5.66 45.35
N TYR A 1023 109.21 -4.96 44.23
CA TYR A 1023 108.52 -3.71 43.90
C TYR A 1023 107.04 -3.93 43.55
N PHE A 1024 106.72 -5.04 42.87
CA PHE A 1024 105.33 -5.44 42.62
C PHE A 1024 104.58 -5.68 43.93
N TRP A 1025 105.15 -6.46 44.85
CA TRP A 1025 104.54 -6.76 46.14
C TRP A 1025 104.37 -5.52 47.02
N PHE A 1026 105.35 -4.62 47.02
CA PHE A 1026 105.23 -3.30 47.66
C PHE A 1026 104.07 -2.48 47.08
N SER A 1027 103.96 -2.44 45.75
CA SER A 1027 102.91 -1.70 45.05
C SER A 1027 101.52 -2.26 45.35
N LEU A 1028 101.37 -3.59 45.34
CA LEU A 1028 100.11 -4.25 45.67
C LEU A 1028 99.67 -3.99 47.11
N ARG A 1029 100.60 -4.10 48.07
CA ARG A 1029 100.33 -3.80 49.48
C ARG A 1029 99.91 -2.34 49.69
N SER A 1030 100.56 -1.40 49.00
CA SER A 1030 100.22 0.03 49.06
C SER A 1030 98.78 0.30 48.58
N VAL A 1031 98.36 -0.36 47.50
CA VAL A 1031 97.02 -0.22 46.90
C VAL A 1031 95.92 -0.83 47.77
N LEU A 1032 96.20 -1.99 48.38
CA LEU A 1032 95.25 -2.63 49.30
C LEU A 1032 95.11 -1.88 50.62
N ALA A 1033 96.17 -1.19 51.07
CA ALA A 1033 96.18 -0.46 52.33
C ALA A 1033 95.63 0.98 52.25
N THR A 1034 95.47 1.56 51.07
CA THR A 1034 94.99 2.94 50.92
C THR A 1034 93.47 3.02 51.09
N GLU A 1035 92.95 3.99 51.87
CA GLU A 1035 91.52 4.31 51.90
C GLU A 1035 91.18 5.31 50.78
N SER A 1036 90.31 4.92 49.84
CA SER A 1036 90.03 5.67 48.60
C SER A 1036 89.08 6.87 48.75
N HIS A 1037 88.60 7.18 49.96
CA HIS A 1037 87.66 8.27 50.19
C HIS A 1037 88.20 9.68 49.89
N LYS A 1038 89.52 9.86 49.73
CA LYS A 1038 90.14 11.17 49.45
C LYS A 1038 90.45 11.48 47.98
N GLN A 1039 90.30 10.53 47.04
CA GLN A 1039 90.62 10.77 45.62
C GLN A 1039 89.41 10.99 44.71
N TYR A 1040 88.23 10.48 45.09
CA TYR A 1040 87.02 10.56 44.26
C TYR A 1040 86.36 11.95 44.22
N SER A 1041 86.67 12.86 45.17
CA SER A 1041 85.95 14.13 45.34
C SER A 1041 86.39 15.29 44.45
N ASN A 1042 87.56 15.20 43.78
CA ASN A 1042 88.12 16.36 43.05
C ASN A 1042 87.88 16.34 41.54
N LEU A 1043 87.40 15.23 40.95
CA LEU A 1043 87.23 15.09 39.49
C LEU A 1043 85.77 15.17 39.00
N PHE A 1044 84.79 15.19 39.91
CA PHE A 1044 83.35 15.29 39.59
C PHE A 1044 82.72 16.64 40.00
N LYS A 1045 83.55 17.68 40.20
CA LYS A 1045 83.11 19.03 40.59
C LYS A 1045 82.86 19.97 39.41
N GLU A 1046 83.01 19.52 38.16
CA GLU A 1046 82.86 20.36 36.95
C GLU A 1046 81.70 19.97 36.01
N THR A 1047 80.74 19.15 36.45
CA THR A 1047 79.50 18.94 35.69
C THR A 1047 78.29 18.90 36.60
N LEU A 1048 77.81 20.09 36.96
CA LEU A 1048 76.42 20.37 37.31
C LEU A 1048 76.00 21.61 36.52
#